data_AF-A0A2P5MVA3-F1
#
_entry.id   AF-A0A2P5MVA3-F1
#
_cell.length_a   1.000
_cell.length_b   1.000
_cell.length_c   1.000
_cell.angle_alpha   90.00
_cell.angle_beta   90.00
_cell.angle_gamma   90.00
#
_symmetry.space_group_name_H-M   'P 1'
#
loop_
_entity.id
_entity.type
_entity.pdbx_description
1 polymer ?
#
loop_
_entity_poly.entity_id
_entity_poly.type
_entity_poly.pdbx_seq_one_letter_code
_entity_poly.pdbx_strand_id
1 'polypeptide(L)'
;MYQVICLIAVLALTVSPAKSGQNEKPPVGLFPSVADKAKSTEPFQKKPDLLQKMDKNLLDLEDEFQAYSAKGSKAGFLSRNRALMIKSNHYVVIDVIAALDSKETVQALQNVGCRQISSFQRVISAECPIDALKKLALEATVKFMRPAMMRHHTGLVNSQGDTVLRADLARSNLGLSGSGITIGTLSDSYNCNSTASTSAASDVASGDLPAGVLVLNDLAVGTPGCTDEGRAMMQLEHDVAPNAALAFHTANLGAASFANGILALRNNANSDIIVDDLIYLDEPMFQDGIIAQAVDQVVNAGAKYFSSAGNETRESYQQNFRASGLVESIFGGELHDFDSGAGVDVYQRITVPPGISSISFQWSEPFFSVSGSPGSASDYDIWICTSDTQPVDSANCPFQGPFANVGGDPVELVAVDGGQSGATLYLAMSKFTGTANNFLKYIIFNPSVVINEYATNSSTLFGHANSEGAEAVGAAAYNQTPAFGVSPPILESFSSAGGTQILFDITGAAITALTRQKPEIVAPDGGNTTFFFSDSTIDADNLPNFFGTSAAAPHAAAVAALILEANGGTASAIPSAIYTALENTALDMNTSGFDFDSGYGFIQADAAVIRLADPDGDAVLNRIEITGCSSEIDKDSDDDGLSDGDEDSNHDGLVNNGETDPCNTDTDNDGIQDGTELGRTAPIADPDGAGPLSGTNITVFIADADPSTTTTALLADTDGDGFSDGAEDINHNGRFDSGESNPLSAASIPSSLNQRTVPALPAWAMALLALGLLLQLYIIRQVLPARLKSQR
;
A
#
# COMPACT_ATOMS: atom_id res chain seq x y z
N MET A 1 -50.74 -28.93 -13.41
CA MET A 1 -51.86 -29.77 -13.92
C MET A 1 -51.30 -31.18 -14.14
N TYR A 2 -51.89 -32.20 -13.48
CA TYR A 2 -51.63 -33.67 -13.55
C TYR A 2 -50.27 -34.16 -12.99
N GLN A 3 -50.10 -34.74 -11.78
CA GLN A 3 -50.64 -35.96 -11.12
C GLN A 3 -50.52 -37.24 -11.98
N VAL A 4 -49.93 -38.36 -11.54
CA VAL A 4 -50.45 -39.46 -10.65
C VAL A 4 -49.29 -40.50 -10.51
N ILE A 5 -48.76 -40.94 -9.36
CA ILE A 5 -49.23 -41.86 -8.27
C ILE A 5 -49.00 -43.39 -8.51
N CYS A 6 -48.22 -44.01 -7.58
CA CYS A 6 -48.29 -45.37 -6.95
C CYS A 6 -48.11 -46.67 -7.81
N LEU A 7 -47.74 -47.87 -7.31
CA LEU A 7 -47.71 -48.52 -5.98
C LEU A 7 -46.85 -49.84 -6.00
N ILE A 8 -46.05 -50.08 -4.95
CA ILE A 8 -45.80 -51.28 -4.08
C ILE A 8 -46.01 -52.75 -4.57
N ALA A 9 -45.02 -53.64 -4.26
CA ALA A 9 -45.11 -54.93 -3.48
C ALA A 9 -43.87 -55.84 -3.74
N VAL A 10 -42.89 -56.07 -2.82
CA VAL A 10 -42.78 -56.96 -1.62
C VAL A 10 -42.89 -58.48 -1.87
N LEU A 11 -41.80 -59.22 -1.61
CA LEU A 11 -41.59 -60.50 -0.86
C LEU A 11 -40.32 -61.20 -1.39
N ALA A 12 -39.18 -61.32 -0.70
CA ALA A 12 -38.82 -62.01 0.55
C ALA A 12 -38.36 -63.50 0.39
N LEU A 13 -37.09 -63.73 0.78
CA LEU A 13 -36.53 -64.85 1.58
C LEU A 13 -35.63 -65.96 0.97
N THR A 14 -34.67 -66.33 1.85
CA THR A 14 -33.74 -67.50 1.93
C THR A 14 -32.33 -67.27 1.35
N VAL A 15 -31.20 -67.14 2.09
CA VAL A 15 -30.53 -67.77 3.27
C VAL A 15 -29.46 -68.85 2.89
N SER A 16 -28.19 -68.40 2.90
CA SER A 16 -26.93 -69.06 3.37
C SER A 16 -26.27 -70.21 2.53
N PRO A 17 -25.02 -70.65 2.84
CA PRO A 17 -23.73 -69.98 2.52
C PRO A 17 -22.60 -70.96 2.04
N ALA A 18 -21.39 -70.44 1.74
CA ALA A 18 -20.05 -70.98 2.14
C ALA A 18 -18.93 -71.07 1.07
N LYS A 19 -17.84 -70.32 1.36
CA LYS A 19 -16.39 -70.65 1.46
C LYS A 19 -15.46 -70.95 0.25
N SER A 20 -14.30 -70.27 0.35
CA SER A 20 -12.88 -70.67 0.08
C SER A 20 -12.25 -70.15 -1.23
N GLY A 21 -11.03 -69.60 -1.32
CA GLY A 21 -9.90 -69.27 -0.40
C GLY A 21 -8.90 -68.32 -1.14
N GLN A 22 -8.16 -67.43 -0.43
CA GLN A 22 -6.67 -67.43 -0.21
C GLN A 22 -5.81 -67.37 -1.51
N ASN A 23 -4.79 -66.53 -1.78
CA ASN A 23 -3.91 -65.54 -1.14
C ASN A 23 -3.36 -64.64 -2.30
N GLU A 24 -2.93 -63.37 -2.16
CA GLU A 24 -1.67 -62.85 -1.59
C GLU A 24 -1.72 -61.29 -1.50
N LYS A 25 -0.73 -60.70 -0.83
CA LYS A 25 -0.71 -59.41 -0.09
C LYS A 25 0.07 -58.28 -0.87
N PRO A 26 0.30 -57.05 -0.33
CA PRO A 26 -0.19 -55.75 -0.83
C PRO A 26 0.92 -54.82 -1.41
N PRO A 27 0.63 -53.52 -1.70
CA PRO A 27 0.99 -52.51 -0.69
C PRO A 27 -0.02 -51.36 -0.45
N VAL A 28 0.13 -50.85 0.77
CA VAL A 28 -0.42 -49.71 1.52
C VAL A 28 -0.47 -48.37 0.77
N GLY A 29 -1.51 -47.57 1.04
CA GLY A 29 -1.39 -46.11 1.05
C GLY A 29 -2.69 -45.31 0.83
N LEU A 30 -3.33 -44.88 1.93
CA LEU A 30 -4.06 -43.61 2.14
C LEU A 30 -5.06 -43.21 1.03
N PHE A 31 -6.38 -43.32 1.17
CA PHE A 31 -7.29 -42.60 2.08
C PHE A 31 -8.61 -43.38 2.24
N PRO A 32 -9.28 -43.44 3.41
CA PRO A 32 -10.66 -43.91 3.48
C PRO A 32 -11.66 -42.77 3.22
N SER A 33 -12.62 -43.08 2.35
CA SER A 33 -13.83 -42.35 2.03
C SER A 33 -14.73 -42.03 3.23
N VAL A 34 -15.51 -40.96 3.07
CA VAL A 34 -16.38 -40.22 4.01
C VAL A 34 -17.59 -41.02 4.57
N ALA A 35 -17.54 -42.34 4.65
CA ALA A 35 -18.71 -43.13 5.05
C ALA A 35 -18.36 -44.30 5.99
N ASP A 36 -17.84 -44.01 7.19
CA ASP A 36 -17.90 -44.94 8.34
C ASP A 36 -17.44 -44.33 9.70
N LYS A 37 -17.90 -43.11 10.04
CA LYS A 37 -17.78 -42.59 11.42
C LYS A 37 -19.05 -41.91 11.92
N ALA A 38 -20.19 -42.59 11.77
CA ALA A 38 -21.38 -42.29 12.56
C ALA A 38 -21.47 -43.27 13.74
N LYS A 39 -20.59 -43.07 14.75
CA LYS A 39 -20.72 -43.51 16.16
C LYS A 39 -19.38 -43.32 16.90
N SER A 40 -19.04 -42.08 17.22
CA SER A 40 -18.20 -41.77 18.38
C SER A 40 -18.89 -40.68 19.16
N THR A 41 -19.55 -41.05 20.25
CA THR A 41 -19.98 -40.15 21.32
C THR A 41 -18.76 -39.76 22.15
N GLU A 42 -17.76 -39.13 21.52
CA GLU A 42 -16.79 -38.36 22.28
C GLU A 42 -17.38 -36.95 22.47
N PRO A 43 -17.39 -36.41 23.70
CA PRO A 43 -17.76 -35.01 23.88
C PRO A 43 -16.81 -34.17 23.04
N PHE A 44 -17.33 -33.20 22.28
CA PHE A 44 -16.50 -32.19 21.62
C PHE A 44 -15.44 -31.73 22.62
N GLN A 45 -14.15 -31.97 22.31
CA GLN A 45 -13.06 -31.54 23.18
C GLN A 45 -13.27 -30.05 23.46
N LYS A 46 -13.54 -29.75 24.73
CA LYS A 46 -13.69 -28.38 25.21
C LYS A 46 -12.40 -27.64 24.82
N LYS A 47 -12.50 -26.53 24.08
CA LYS A 47 -11.34 -25.67 23.80
C LYS A 47 -10.64 -25.34 25.13
N PRO A 48 -9.31 -25.16 25.18
CA PRO A 48 -8.62 -24.68 26.38
C PRO A 48 -9.36 -23.49 27.01
N ASP A 49 -9.41 -23.38 28.34
CA ASP A 49 -10.31 -22.44 29.03
C ASP A 49 -10.11 -20.96 28.63
N LEU A 50 -8.90 -20.56 28.22
CA LEU A 50 -8.64 -19.24 27.64
C LEU A 50 -9.32 -19.03 26.28
N LEU A 51 -9.26 -20.00 25.37
CA LEU A 51 -9.90 -19.93 24.04
C LEU A 51 -11.44 -20.06 24.09
N GLN A 52 -12.02 -20.26 25.27
CA GLN A 52 -13.47 -20.13 25.49
C GLN A 52 -13.88 -18.70 25.83
N LYS A 53 -12.96 -17.89 26.35
CA LYS A 53 -13.22 -16.53 26.85
C LYS A 53 -12.43 -15.46 26.10
N MET A 54 -11.46 -15.81 25.28
CA MET A 54 -10.59 -14.87 24.55
C MET A 54 -10.42 -15.32 23.11
N ASP A 55 -10.56 -14.37 22.19
CA ASP A 55 -10.29 -14.59 20.77
C ASP A 55 -8.82 -15.00 20.54
N LYS A 56 -8.59 -15.87 19.55
CA LYS A 56 -7.25 -16.40 19.26
C LYS A 56 -6.26 -15.30 18.88
N ASN A 57 -6.72 -14.24 18.20
CA ASN A 57 -5.83 -13.15 17.81
C ASN A 57 -5.30 -12.37 19.01
N LEU A 58 -6.11 -12.22 20.07
CA LEU A 58 -5.65 -11.61 21.33
C LEU A 58 -4.70 -12.53 22.11
N LEU A 59 -4.92 -13.85 22.03
CA LEU A 59 -4.03 -14.83 22.67
C LEU A 59 -2.65 -14.84 22.04
N ASP A 60 -2.61 -14.87 20.72
CA ASP A 60 -1.37 -14.84 19.95
C ASP A 60 -0.66 -13.48 20.14
N LEU A 61 -1.42 -12.38 20.22
CA LEU A 61 -0.90 -11.03 20.46
C LEU A 61 -0.15 -10.94 21.79
N GLU A 62 -0.72 -11.45 22.88
CA GLU A 62 -0.05 -11.43 24.18
C GLU A 62 1.14 -12.39 24.24
N ASP A 63 1.05 -13.58 23.63
CA ASP A 63 2.19 -14.50 23.52
C ASP A 63 3.36 -13.85 22.78
N GLU A 64 3.06 -13.09 21.73
CA GLU A 64 4.05 -12.36 20.95
C GLU A 64 4.66 -11.20 21.74
N PHE A 65 3.84 -10.43 22.44
CA PHE A 65 4.29 -9.33 23.28
C PHE A 65 5.21 -9.81 24.41
N GLN A 66 4.86 -10.92 25.07
CA GLN A 66 5.70 -11.52 26.11
C GLN A 66 7.06 -11.99 25.56
N ALA A 67 7.07 -12.59 24.37
CA ALA A 67 8.31 -12.98 23.69
C ALA A 67 9.18 -11.78 23.29
N TYR A 68 8.54 -10.65 22.96
CA TYR A 68 9.19 -9.38 22.67
C TYR A 68 9.77 -8.73 23.95
N SER A 69 8.97 -8.55 25.01
CA SER A 69 9.40 -7.92 26.27
C SER A 69 10.53 -8.70 26.97
N ALA A 70 10.59 -10.03 26.77
CA ALA A 70 11.69 -10.85 27.28
C ALA A 70 13.08 -10.49 26.69
N LYS A 71 13.12 -9.71 25.61
CA LYS A 71 14.36 -9.20 25.00
C LYS A 71 14.82 -7.85 25.57
N GLY A 72 14.11 -7.27 26.54
CA GLY A 72 14.52 -6.08 27.27
C GLY A 72 14.10 -4.74 26.64
N SER A 73 13.51 -4.72 25.44
CA SER A 73 12.91 -3.52 24.86
C SER A 73 11.44 -3.41 25.22
N LYS A 74 11.00 -2.21 25.59
CA LYS A 74 9.60 -1.82 25.77
C LYS A 74 9.21 -0.71 24.79
N ALA A 75 9.93 -0.46 23.70
CA ALA A 75 9.59 0.54 22.69
C ALA A 75 9.39 -0.10 21.30
N GLY A 76 8.24 0.14 20.66
CA GLY A 76 7.98 -0.31 19.28
C GLY A 76 7.49 -1.75 19.11
N PHE A 77 6.67 -2.29 20.02
CA PHE A 77 6.07 -3.61 19.78
C PHE A 77 5.13 -3.60 18.58
N LEU A 78 5.42 -4.48 17.64
CA LEU A 78 4.74 -4.59 16.36
C LEU A 78 4.21 -6.02 16.18
N SER A 79 2.91 -6.21 16.40
CA SER A 79 2.23 -7.51 16.25
C SER A 79 2.31 -8.06 14.82
N ARG A 80 2.55 -9.36 14.67
CA ARG A 80 2.40 -10.08 13.38
C ARG A 80 0.98 -10.00 12.83
N ASN A 81 -0.02 -9.86 13.69
CA ASN A 81 -1.39 -9.59 13.27
C ASN A 81 -1.67 -8.09 13.35
N ARG A 82 -1.56 -7.43 12.19
CA ARG A 82 -1.68 -5.98 12.03
C ARG A 82 -3.11 -5.47 11.84
N ALA A 83 -4.10 -6.37 11.81
CA ALA A 83 -5.52 -5.99 11.78
C ALA A 83 -6.06 -5.63 13.18
N LEU A 84 -5.24 -5.82 14.22
CA LEU A 84 -5.56 -5.49 15.60
C LEU A 84 -5.32 -4.00 15.81
N MET A 85 -6.30 -3.31 16.40
CA MET A 85 -6.20 -1.90 16.76
C MET A 85 -5.26 -1.73 17.96
N ILE A 86 -3.96 -1.87 17.72
CA ILE A 86 -2.90 -1.61 18.69
C ILE A 86 -2.68 -0.10 18.72
N LYS A 87 -2.69 0.47 19.92
CA LYS A 87 -2.40 1.88 20.17
C LYS A 87 -0.97 2.03 20.66
N SER A 88 -0.35 3.17 20.34
CA SER A 88 0.89 3.61 20.96
C SER A 88 0.73 3.47 22.48
N ASN A 89 1.68 2.79 23.12
CA ASN A 89 1.73 2.35 24.54
C ASN A 89 1.49 0.84 24.83
N HIS A 90 1.52 -0.07 23.86
CA HIS A 90 1.24 -1.52 24.06
C HIS A 90 -0.18 -1.82 24.55
N TYR A 91 -1.12 -0.97 24.17
CA TYR A 91 -2.53 -1.20 24.41
C TYR A 91 -3.16 -1.74 23.13
N VAL A 92 -4.14 -2.61 23.27
CA VAL A 92 -5.01 -3.04 22.17
C VAL A 92 -6.45 -2.66 22.49
N VAL A 93 -7.16 -2.13 21.49
CA VAL A 93 -8.59 -1.88 21.63
C VAL A 93 -9.32 -3.23 21.53
N ILE A 94 -10.08 -3.56 22.57
CA ILE A 94 -10.86 -4.80 22.66
C ILE A 94 -12.31 -4.53 23.00
N ASP A 95 -13.18 -5.42 22.55
CA ASP A 95 -14.55 -5.56 23.03
C ASP A 95 -14.61 -6.68 24.08
N VAL A 96 -15.09 -6.33 25.27
CA VAL A 96 -15.30 -7.23 26.40
C VAL A 96 -16.78 -7.36 26.67
N ILE A 97 -17.26 -8.60 26.66
CA ILE A 97 -18.67 -8.89 26.87
C ILE A 97 -18.84 -9.32 28.33
N ALA A 98 -19.62 -8.55 29.10
CA ALA A 98 -19.90 -8.82 30.49
C ALA A 98 -20.82 -10.06 30.66
N ALA A 99 -20.55 -10.89 31.65
CA ALA A 99 -21.35 -12.08 31.98
C ALA A 99 -22.74 -11.74 32.52
N LEU A 100 -22.88 -10.58 33.18
CA LEU A 100 -24.12 -10.10 33.80
C LEU A 100 -24.39 -8.63 33.46
N ASP A 101 -23.77 -7.71 34.22
CA ASP A 101 -23.86 -6.23 34.13
C ASP A 101 -22.46 -5.62 33.90
N SER A 102 -22.39 -4.46 33.23
CA SER A 102 -21.12 -3.87 32.81
C SER A 102 -20.32 -3.24 33.95
N LYS A 103 -20.96 -2.80 35.05
CA LYS A 103 -20.29 -2.07 36.14
C LYS A 103 -19.15 -2.83 36.81
N GLU A 104 -19.36 -4.09 37.17
CA GLU A 104 -18.33 -4.93 37.82
C GLU A 104 -17.21 -5.30 36.83
N THR A 105 -17.54 -5.43 35.54
CA THR A 105 -16.57 -5.73 34.49
C THR A 105 -15.71 -4.50 34.15
N VAL A 106 -16.29 -3.30 34.15
CA VAL A 106 -15.57 -2.01 34.03
C VAL A 106 -14.57 -1.84 35.17
N GLN A 107 -14.96 -2.16 36.42
CA GLN A 107 -14.02 -2.11 37.54
C GLN A 107 -12.87 -3.13 37.39
N ALA A 108 -13.15 -4.33 36.89
CA ALA A 108 -12.13 -5.34 36.61
C ALA A 108 -11.14 -4.86 35.53
N LEU A 109 -11.65 -4.22 34.46
CA LEU A 109 -10.85 -3.60 33.41
C LEU A 109 -9.94 -2.49 33.95
N GLN A 110 -10.46 -1.60 34.80
CA GLN A 110 -9.68 -0.54 35.45
C GLN A 110 -8.56 -1.11 36.34
N ASN A 111 -8.86 -2.18 37.10
CA ASN A 111 -7.91 -2.80 38.01
C ASN A 111 -6.73 -3.50 37.28
N VAL A 112 -6.87 -3.80 36.00
CA VAL A 112 -5.79 -4.36 35.17
C VAL A 112 -5.17 -3.32 34.23
N GLY A 113 -5.47 -2.04 34.45
CA GLY A 113 -4.86 -0.92 33.74
C GLY A 113 -5.52 -0.56 32.42
N CYS A 114 -6.68 -1.11 32.07
CA CYS A 114 -7.38 -0.68 30.85
C CYS A 114 -7.86 0.78 30.97
N ARG A 115 -7.75 1.52 29.87
CA ARG A 115 -8.14 2.94 29.73
C ARG A 115 -9.20 3.13 28.63
N GLN A 116 -9.68 4.36 28.48
CA GLN A 116 -10.71 4.72 27.48
C GLN A 116 -11.93 3.79 27.50
N ILE A 117 -12.37 3.40 28.71
CA ILE A 117 -13.42 2.39 28.88
C ILE A 117 -14.78 3.02 28.61
N SER A 118 -15.48 2.47 27.63
CA SER A 118 -16.87 2.81 27.33
C SER A 118 -17.74 1.55 27.43
N SER A 119 -18.95 1.69 27.96
CA SER A 119 -19.88 0.56 28.07
C SER A 119 -21.24 0.89 27.49
N PHE A 120 -21.78 -0.04 26.71
CA PHE A 120 -23.14 0.01 26.20
C PHE A 120 -23.78 -1.37 26.34
N GLN A 121 -24.81 -1.47 27.19
CA GLN A 121 -25.39 -2.75 27.60
C GLN A 121 -24.30 -3.68 28.17
N ARG A 122 -24.11 -4.86 27.57
CA ARG A 122 -23.10 -5.84 28.00
C ARG A 122 -21.78 -5.74 27.26
N VAL A 123 -21.67 -4.87 26.27
CA VAL A 123 -20.42 -4.67 25.53
C VAL A 123 -19.67 -3.52 26.18
N ILE A 124 -18.41 -3.76 26.49
CA ILE A 124 -17.49 -2.79 27.06
C ILE A 124 -16.30 -2.74 26.14
N SER A 125 -16.11 -1.61 25.47
CA SER A 125 -14.92 -1.39 24.65
C SER A 125 -13.88 -0.66 25.50
N ALA A 126 -12.64 -1.12 25.45
CA ALA A 126 -11.56 -0.56 26.25
C ALA A 126 -10.22 -0.72 25.53
N GLU A 127 -9.31 0.22 25.76
CA GLU A 127 -7.90 0.04 25.49
C GLU A 127 -7.29 -0.73 26.65
N CYS A 128 -6.75 -1.92 26.40
CA CYS A 128 -6.18 -2.77 27.46
C CYS A 128 -4.71 -3.08 27.20
N PRO A 129 -3.86 -3.14 28.26
CA PRO A 129 -2.47 -3.57 28.13
C PRO A 129 -2.40 -4.96 27.52
N ILE A 130 -1.52 -5.17 26.54
CA ILE A 130 -1.40 -6.45 25.84
C ILE A 130 -0.96 -7.58 26.79
N ASP A 131 -0.13 -7.28 27.79
CA ASP A 131 0.30 -8.22 28.84
C ASP A 131 -0.77 -8.54 29.90
N ALA A 132 -1.93 -7.88 29.85
CA ALA A 132 -3.03 -8.10 30.77
C ALA A 132 -4.14 -8.99 30.20
N LEU A 133 -4.10 -9.38 28.91
CA LEU A 133 -5.25 -9.97 28.20
C LEU A 133 -5.66 -11.35 28.75
N LYS A 134 -4.71 -12.26 29.02
CA LYS A 134 -4.97 -13.59 29.62
C LYS A 134 -5.50 -13.46 31.03
N LYS A 135 -4.99 -12.50 31.80
CA LYS A 135 -5.47 -12.20 33.15
C LYS A 135 -6.92 -11.72 33.09
N LEU A 136 -7.21 -10.80 32.18
CA LEU A 136 -8.55 -10.26 31.94
C LEU A 136 -9.53 -11.37 31.50
N ALA A 137 -9.12 -12.27 30.61
CA ALA A 137 -9.95 -13.39 30.17
C ALA A 137 -10.38 -14.33 31.31
N LEU A 138 -9.59 -14.41 32.38
CA LEU A 138 -9.88 -15.22 33.57
C LEU A 138 -10.83 -14.54 34.56
N GLU A 139 -11.07 -13.24 34.45
CA GLU A 139 -12.00 -12.52 35.32
C GLU A 139 -13.42 -13.10 35.25
N ALA A 140 -14.04 -13.33 36.40
CA ALA A 140 -15.35 -13.96 36.48
C ALA A 140 -16.46 -13.12 35.82
N THR A 141 -16.26 -11.81 35.79
CA THR A 141 -17.17 -10.81 35.21
C THR A 141 -17.09 -10.78 33.68
N VAL A 142 -15.99 -11.21 33.08
CA VAL A 142 -15.79 -11.32 31.63
C VAL A 142 -16.45 -12.61 31.12
N LYS A 143 -17.42 -12.48 30.21
CA LYS A 143 -18.03 -13.62 29.50
C LYS A 143 -17.11 -14.09 28.37
N PHE A 144 -16.69 -13.17 27.52
CA PHE A 144 -15.64 -13.34 26.54
C PHE A 144 -15.11 -11.97 26.07
N MET A 145 -13.96 -11.97 25.39
CA MET A 145 -13.33 -10.78 24.81
C MET A 145 -12.80 -11.06 23.40
N ARG A 146 -12.77 -10.02 22.57
CA ARG A 146 -12.36 -10.04 21.16
C ARG A 146 -11.72 -8.70 20.76
N PRO A 147 -10.92 -8.62 19.70
CA PRO A 147 -10.41 -7.34 19.23
C PRO A 147 -11.54 -6.44 18.73
N ALA A 148 -11.39 -5.13 18.93
CA ALA A 148 -12.19 -4.13 18.24
C ALA A 148 -11.57 -3.85 16.87
N MET A 149 -12.40 -3.69 15.84
CA MET A 149 -12.02 -3.41 14.46
C MET A 149 -13.02 -2.40 13.87
N MET A 150 -12.55 -1.38 13.13
CA MET A 150 -13.38 -0.32 12.53
C MET A 150 -12.91 0.01 11.10
N ARG A 151 -13.80 0.51 10.23
CA ARG A 151 -13.51 1.03 8.87
C ARG A 151 -14.11 2.44 8.68
N HIS A 152 -13.47 3.28 7.86
CA HIS A 152 -14.01 4.56 7.37
C HIS A 152 -14.88 4.34 6.13
N HIS A 153 -15.92 5.15 5.90
CA HIS A 153 -16.77 5.10 4.70
C HIS A 153 -16.58 6.41 3.90
N THR A 154 -16.22 6.30 2.63
CA THR A 154 -16.13 7.37 1.62
C THR A 154 -17.30 7.16 0.67
N GLY A 155 -18.35 7.98 0.79
CA GLY A 155 -19.48 7.90 -0.14
C GLY A 155 -20.44 6.71 0.01
N LEU A 156 -21.13 6.36 -1.08
CA LEU A 156 -22.08 5.24 -1.14
C LEU A 156 -21.38 3.89 -1.32
N VAL A 157 -20.16 3.91 -1.86
CA VAL A 157 -19.37 2.75 -2.22
C VAL A 157 -17.94 2.99 -1.75
N ASN A 158 -17.39 2.03 -0.99
CA ASN A 158 -15.96 1.93 -0.79
C ASN A 158 -15.45 0.71 -1.56
N SER A 159 -14.47 0.93 -2.43
CA SER A 159 -13.69 -0.14 -3.04
C SER A 159 -13.04 -1.02 -1.97
N GLN A 160 -13.18 -2.33 -2.13
CA GLN A 160 -12.48 -3.32 -1.31
C GLN A 160 -10.95 -3.18 -1.45
N GLY A 161 -10.49 -2.55 -2.54
CA GLY A 161 -9.11 -2.17 -2.78
C GLY A 161 -8.47 -1.43 -1.60
N ASP A 162 -9.20 -0.50 -0.98
CA ASP A 162 -8.75 0.28 0.18
C ASP A 162 -8.33 -0.60 1.36
N THR A 163 -9.14 -1.64 1.65
CA THR A 163 -8.87 -2.60 2.72
C THR A 163 -7.70 -3.52 2.38
N VAL A 164 -7.66 -4.07 1.15
CA VAL A 164 -6.65 -5.07 0.79
C VAL A 164 -5.26 -4.47 0.65
N LEU A 165 -5.20 -3.18 0.27
CA LEU A 165 -3.99 -2.36 0.36
C LEU A 165 -3.57 -2.04 1.79
N ARG A 166 -4.48 -2.18 2.76
CA ARG A 166 -4.30 -1.70 4.15
C ARG A 166 -4.16 -0.18 4.22
N ALA A 167 -4.73 0.54 3.26
CA ALA A 167 -4.70 2.00 3.23
C ALA A 167 -5.62 2.58 4.31
N ASP A 168 -6.71 1.91 4.65
CA ASP A 168 -7.55 2.21 5.82
C ASP A 168 -6.74 2.22 7.14
N LEU A 169 -5.80 1.29 7.29
CA LEU A 169 -4.90 1.23 8.43
C LEU A 169 -3.86 2.35 8.40
N ALA A 170 -3.28 2.64 7.23
CA ALA A 170 -2.38 3.79 7.07
C ALA A 170 -3.08 5.09 7.48
N ARG A 171 -4.30 5.34 6.98
CA ARG A 171 -5.09 6.54 7.32
C ARG A 171 -5.48 6.61 8.78
N SER A 172 -6.04 5.54 9.33
CA SER A 172 -6.56 5.55 10.71
C SER A 172 -5.47 5.56 11.79
N ASN A 173 -4.30 4.98 11.52
CA ASN A 173 -3.17 4.99 12.46
C ASN A 173 -2.33 6.26 12.36
N LEU A 174 -2.19 6.84 11.16
CA LEU A 174 -1.26 7.95 10.91
C LEU A 174 -1.97 9.28 10.62
N GLY A 175 -3.31 9.34 10.69
CA GLY A 175 -4.07 10.57 10.45
C GLY A 175 -4.00 11.08 9.01
N LEU A 176 -3.78 10.19 8.04
CA LEU A 176 -3.60 10.52 6.63
C LEU A 176 -4.92 10.52 5.86
N SER A 177 -4.94 11.25 4.75
CA SER A 177 -6.10 11.42 3.86
C SER A 177 -5.75 11.79 2.41
N GLY A 178 -4.48 12.01 2.08
CA GLY A 178 -4.03 12.60 0.81
C GLY A 178 -4.13 14.12 0.77
N SER A 179 -4.33 14.79 1.91
CA SER A 179 -4.55 16.25 1.94
C SER A 179 -3.36 17.00 1.36
N GLY A 180 -3.65 17.99 0.50
CA GLY A 180 -2.62 18.84 -0.10
C GLY A 180 -1.89 18.21 -1.29
N ILE A 181 -2.23 16.97 -1.68
CA ILE A 181 -1.67 16.29 -2.85
C ILE A 181 -2.67 16.33 -4.01
N THR A 182 -2.17 16.53 -5.24
CA THR A 182 -2.99 16.46 -6.45
C THR A 182 -2.67 15.21 -7.29
N ILE A 183 -3.70 14.39 -7.57
CA ILE A 183 -3.63 13.24 -8.49
C ILE A 183 -4.27 13.63 -9.83
N GLY A 184 -3.54 13.46 -10.93
CA GLY A 184 -4.02 13.68 -12.28
C GLY A 184 -4.26 12.35 -13.01
N THR A 185 -5.49 12.13 -13.49
CA THR A 185 -5.90 10.88 -14.15
C THR A 185 -6.04 11.08 -15.66
N LEU A 186 -5.48 10.15 -16.44
CA LEU A 186 -5.63 10.03 -17.89
C LEU A 186 -6.32 8.72 -18.22
N SER A 187 -7.47 8.79 -18.89
CA SER A 187 -8.22 7.62 -19.35
C SER A 187 -9.11 8.00 -20.52
N ASP A 188 -10.13 7.20 -20.85
CA ASP A 188 -11.01 7.42 -21.97
C ASP A 188 -11.82 8.73 -21.84
N SER A 189 -12.54 8.88 -20.73
CA SER A 189 -13.42 10.01 -20.44
C SER A 189 -13.78 10.11 -18.95
N TYR A 190 -14.39 11.23 -18.58
CA TYR A 190 -14.81 11.51 -17.21
C TYR A 190 -16.32 11.54 -17.04
N ASN A 191 -17.05 12.35 -17.83
CA ASN A 191 -18.48 12.51 -17.61
C ASN A 191 -19.25 12.80 -18.90
N CYS A 192 -18.90 12.11 -19.99
CA CYS A 192 -19.59 12.22 -21.27
C CYS A 192 -20.59 11.09 -21.52
N ASN A 193 -20.60 10.03 -20.71
CA ASN A 193 -21.45 8.86 -20.92
C ASN A 193 -22.86 9.13 -20.39
N SER A 194 -23.72 9.65 -21.27
CA SER A 194 -25.12 9.95 -20.94
C SER A 194 -25.97 8.73 -20.55
N THR A 195 -25.43 7.51 -20.66
CA THR A 195 -26.12 6.25 -20.33
C THR A 195 -25.61 5.58 -19.06
N ALA A 196 -24.55 6.10 -18.44
CA ALA A 196 -24.08 5.63 -17.15
C ALA A 196 -25.19 5.75 -16.07
N SER A 197 -25.22 4.82 -15.11
CA SER A 197 -26.20 4.83 -14.03
C SER A 197 -26.05 6.02 -13.08
N THR A 198 -24.84 6.58 -13.01
CA THR A 198 -24.51 7.81 -12.27
C THR A 198 -23.78 8.80 -13.18
N SER A 199 -23.69 10.04 -12.72
CA SER A 199 -22.89 11.13 -13.30
C SER A 199 -21.89 11.65 -12.27
N ALA A 200 -20.87 12.39 -12.70
CA ALA A 200 -19.94 13.07 -11.80
C ALA A 200 -20.67 13.92 -10.73
N ALA A 201 -21.75 14.61 -11.10
CA ALA A 201 -22.51 15.42 -10.17
C ALA A 201 -23.23 14.59 -9.09
N SER A 202 -23.69 13.37 -9.43
CA SER A 202 -24.28 12.47 -8.44
C SER A 202 -23.22 11.82 -7.57
N ASP A 203 -22.06 11.46 -8.12
CA ASP A 203 -20.96 10.87 -7.35
C ASP A 203 -20.38 11.87 -6.33
N VAL A 204 -20.30 13.16 -6.70
CA VAL A 204 -19.97 14.24 -5.73
C VAL A 204 -21.05 14.40 -4.66
N ALA A 205 -22.33 14.26 -5.04
CA ALA A 205 -23.43 14.38 -4.09
C ALA A 205 -23.52 13.20 -3.12
N SER A 206 -23.09 12.01 -3.55
CA SER A 206 -23.01 10.82 -2.71
C SER A 206 -21.72 10.74 -1.91
N GLY A 207 -20.66 11.42 -2.33
CA GLY A 207 -19.35 11.43 -1.68
C GLY A 207 -18.37 10.38 -2.22
N ASP A 208 -18.66 9.79 -3.40
CA ASP A 208 -17.78 8.85 -4.10
C ASP A 208 -16.77 9.61 -5.00
N LEU A 209 -16.97 10.91 -5.21
CA LEU A 209 -15.99 11.83 -5.79
C LEU A 209 -15.86 13.09 -4.93
N PRO A 210 -14.68 13.72 -4.89
CA PRO A 210 -14.52 15.00 -4.22
C PRO A 210 -15.19 16.12 -5.00
N ALA A 211 -15.71 17.11 -4.29
CA ALA A 211 -16.14 18.34 -4.94
C ALA A 211 -14.92 19.07 -5.54
N GLY A 212 -15.07 19.59 -6.76
CA GLY A 212 -14.03 20.43 -7.38
C GLY A 212 -12.98 19.69 -8.21
N VAL A 213 -13.26 18.48 -8.68
CA VAL A 213 -12.45 17.80 -9.72
C VAL A 213 -12.12 18.77 -10.86
N LEU A 214 -10.83 18.94 -11.17
CA LEU A 214 -10.36 19.81 -12.25
C LEU A 214 -10.30 19.03 -13.57
N VAL A 215 -11.34 19.17 -14.40
CA VAL A 215 -11.36 18.58 -15.75
C VAL A 215 -10.67 19.54 -16.73
N LEU A 216 -9.45 19.19 -17.16
CA LEU A 216 -8.70 19.96 -18.16
C LEU A 216 -9.22 19.71 -19.57
N ASN A 217 -9.55 18.45 -19.87
CA ASN A 217 -10.12 18.05 -21.15
C ASN A 217 -10.92 16.75 -20.99
N ASP A 218 -12.08 16.67 -21.64
CA ASP A 218 -12.93 15.48 -21.67
C ASP A 218 -13.54 15.35 -23.07
N LEU A 219 -14.03 14.17 -23.41
CA LEU A 219 -14.74 13.96 -24.67
C LEU A 219 -16.09 14.69 -24.65
N ALA A 220 -16.59 15.03 -25.83
CA ALA A 220 -17.92 15.61 -25.95
C ALA A 220 -19.00 14.58 -25.55
N VAL A 221 -20.04 15.04 -24.84
CA VAL A 221 -21.18 14.18 -24.45
C VAL A 221 -21.76 13.46 -25.68
N GLY A 222 -21.91 12.15 -25.57
CA GLY A 222 -22.44 11.30 -26.64
C GLY A 222 -21.42 10.89 -27.71
N THR A 223 -20.12 11.16 -27.51
CA THR A 223 -19.05 10.60 -28.34
C THR A 223 -19.06 9.07 -28.23
N PRO A 224 -19.06 8.32 -29.36
CA PRO A 224 -18.92 6.86 -29.31
C PRO A 224 -17.63 6.44 -28.61
N GLY A 225 -17.71 5.42 -27.75
CA GLY A 225 -16.55 4.96 -26.97
C GLY A 225 -16.28 5.78 -25.71
N CYS A 226 -17.17 6.71 -25.35
CA CYS A 226 -17.18 7.34 -24.04
C CYS A 226 -17.79 6.38 -23.01
N THR A 227 -16.97 5.84 -22.10
CA THR A 227 -17.41 4.90 -21.06
C THR A 227 -17.42 5.53 -19.66
N ASP A 228 -16.67 6.62 -19.48
CA ASP A 228 -16.36 7.27 -18.20
C ASP A 228 -15.44 6.43 -17.29
N GLU A 229 -14.58 5.58 -17.85
CA GLU A 229 -13.62 4.74 -17.09
C GLU A 229 -12.69 5.61 -16.21
N GLY A 230 -12.26 6.76 -16.72
CA GLY A 230 -11.47 7.72 -15.95
C GLY A 230 -12.18 8.25 -14.70
N ARG A 231 -13.51 8.43 -14.74
CA ARG A 231 -14.27 8.77 -13.53
C ARG A 231 -14.36 7.61 -12.56
N ALA A 232 -14.43 6.38 -13.04
CA ALA A 232 -14.38 5.20 -12.17
C ALA A 232 -13.01 5.06 -11.49
N MET A 233 -11.91 5.27 -12.21
CA MET A 233 -10.55 5.32 -11.62
C MET A 233 -10.47 6.34 -10.48
N MET A 234 -11.02 7.54 -10.70
CA MET A 234 -11.00 8.62 -9.71
C MET A 234 -11.86 8.32 -8.46
N GLN A 235 -12.88 7.45 -8.54
CA GLN A 235 -13.57 6.95 -7.34
C GLN A 235 -12.64 6.06 -6.51
N LEU A 236 -11.87 5.17 -7.17
CA LEU A 236 -10.88 4.32 -6.49
C LEU A 236 -9.78 5.15 -5.82
N GLU A 237 -9.32 6.21 -6.50
CA GLU A 237 -8.38 7.18 -5.93
C GLU A 237 -8.95 7.86 -4.69
N HIS A 238 -10.22 8.30 -4.76
CA HIS A 238 -10.90 8.97 -3.66
C HIS A 238 -11.13 8.06 -2.44
N ASP A 239 -11.36 6.77 -2.64
CA ASP A 239 -11.51 5.82 -1.52
C ASP A 239 -10.21 5.66 -0.72
N VAL A 240 -9.08 5.61 -1.42
CA VAL A 240 -7.76 5.44 -0.80
C VAL A 240 -7.22 6.76 -0.24
N ALA A 241 -7.41 7.88 -0.96
CA ALA A 241 -6.91 9.21 -0.62
C ALA A 241 -8.04 10.27 -0.68
N PRO A 242 -8.98 10.27 0.30
CA PRO A 242 -10.23 11.03 0.22
C PRO A 242 -10.10 12.54 0.17
N ASN A 243 -8.99 13.11 0.61
CA ASN A 243 -8.74 14.55 0.57
C ASN A 243 -7.72 14.97 -0.49
N ALA A 244 -7.26 14.04 -1.33
CA ALA A 244 -6.48 14.40 -2.50
C ALA A 244 -7.33 15.23 -3.48
N ALA A 245 -6.74 16.28 -4.04
CA ALA A 245 -7.34 16.99 -5.15
C ALA A 245 -7.21 16.12 -6.41
N LEU A 246 -8.27 16.01 -7.20
CA LEU A 246 -8.24 15.21 -8.42
C LEU A 246 -8.37 16.08 -9.66
N ALA A 247 -7.64 15.72 -10.71
CA ALA A 247 -7.68 16.37 -12.01
C ALA A 247 -7.80 15.32 -13.12
N PHE A 248 -8.46 15.66 -14.21
CA PHE A 248 -8.69 14.74 -15.33
C PHE A 248 -8.27 15.33 -16.67
N HIS A 249 -7.71 14.49 -17.54
CA HIS A 249 -7.54 14.77 -18.95
C HIS A 249 -7.79 13.51 -19.80
N THR A 250 -8.62 13.59 -20.85
CA THR A 250 -8.80 12.45 -21.75
C THR A 250 -7.51 12.11 -22.51
N ALA A 251 -7.16 10.82 -22.56
CA ALA A 251 -6.08 10.28 -23.39
C ALA A 251 -6.59 9.73 -24.74
N ASN A 252 -7.91 9.75 -25.00
CA ASN A 252 -8.58 9.08 -26.14
C ASN A 252 -8.64 9.92 -27.44
N LEU A 253 -7.68 10.84 -27.66
CA LEU A 253 -7.66 11.76 -28.81
C LEU A 253 -6.39 11.63 -29.67
N GLY A 254 -5.68 10.52 -29.55
CA GLY A 254 -4.41 10.21 -30.20
C GLY A 254 -3.19 10.38 -29.30
N ALA A 255 -2.09 9.72 -29.66
CA ALA A 255 -0.84 9.71 -28.87
C ALA A 255 -0.28 11.11 -28.56
N ALA A 256 -0.35 12.04 -29.51
CA ALA A 256 0.08 13.42 -29.28
C ALA A 256 -0.82 14.16 -28.26
N SER A 257 -2.13 13.88 -28.24
CA SER A 257 -3.03 14.45 -27.23
C SER A 257 -2.77 13.84 -25.86
N PHE A 258 -2.45 12.54 -25.79
CA PHE A 258 -2.06 11.87 -24.55
C PHE A 258 -0.78 12.49 -23.98
N ALA A 259 0.29 12.58 -24.78
CA ALA A 259 1.55 13.21 -24.36
C ALA A 259 1.35 14.66 -23.87
N ASN A 260 0.55 15.46 -24.57
CA ASN A 260 0.21 16.82 -24.12
C ASN A 260 -0.67 16.83 -22.87
N GLY A 261 -1.54 15.83 -22.68
CA GLY A 261 -2.37 15.66 -21.49
C GLY A 261 -1.53 15.40 -20.24
N ILE A 262 -0.50 14.55 -20.34
CA ILE A 262 0.50 14.32 -19.27
C ILE A 262 1.14 15.65 -18.85
N LEU A 263 1.65 16.41 -19.83
CA LEU A 263 2.25 17.71 -19.58
C LEU A 263 1.24 18.72 -19.02
N ALA A 264 -0.03 18.68 -19.45
CA ALA A 264 -1.08 19.58 -18.99
C ALA A 264 -1.48 19.29 -17.54
N LEU A 265 -1.60 18.02 -17.13
CA LEU A 265 -1.83 17.66 -15.73
C LEU A 265 -0.71 18.18 -14.85
N ARG A 266 0.55 17.97 -15.24
CA ARG A 266 1.68 18.52 -14.48
C ARG A 266 1.67 20.05 -14.42
N ASN A 267 1.52 20.73 -15.55
CA ASN A 267 1.76 22.19 -15.64
C ASN A 267 0.53 23.05 -15.30
N ASN A 268 -0.68 22.53 -15.50
CA ASN A 268 -1.92 23.30 -15.34
C ASN A 268 -2.75 22.85 -14.15
N ALA A 269 -2.69 21.57 -13.77
CA ALA A 269 -3.32 21.06 -12.55
C ALA A 269 -2.34 20.97 -11.37
N ASN A 270 -1.03 21.17 -11.59
CA ASN A 270 0.02 20.94 -10.59
C ASN A 270 -0.01 19.52 -10.02
N SER A 271 -0.38 18.53 -10.83
CA SER A 271 -0.42 17.14 -10.40
C SER A 271 0.95 16.71 -9.86
N ASP A 272 0.95 16.23 -8.61
CA ASP A 272 2.09 15.62 -7.93
C ASP A 272 2.27 14.17 -8.37
N ILE A 273 1.13 13.53 -8.65
CA ILE A 273 1.01 12.16 -9.10
C ILE A 273 0.15 12.17 -10.36
N ILE A 274 0.57 11.41 -11.37
CA ILE A 274 -0.17 11.23 -12.62
C ILE A 274 -0.37 9.73 -12.82
N VAL A 275 -1.56 9.33 -13.26
CA VAL A 275 -1.91 7.93 -13.51
C VAL A 275 -2.67 7.75 -14.81
N ASP A 276 -2.39 6.68 -15.54
CA ASP A 276 -3.10 6.29 -16.76
C ASP A 276 -3.45 4.79 -16.85
N ASP A 277 -4.35 4.46 -17.78
CA ASP A 277 -4.82 3.11 -18.07
C ASP A 277 -4.90 2.76 -19.58
N LEU A 278 -4.44 3.63 -20.48
CA LEU A 278 -4.58 3.44 -21.93
C LEU A 278 -3.24 3.20 -22.61
N ILE A 279 -3.24 2.42 -23.69
CA ILE A 279 -2.09 2.27 -24.60
C ILE A 279 -2.49 2.54 -26.05
N TYR A 280 -1.61 3.20 -26.80
CA TYR A 280 -1.72 3.28 -28.25
C TYR A 280 -0.94 2.11 -28.88
N LEU A 281 -1.60 1.35 -29.75
CA LEU A 281 -1.04 0.09 -30.27
C LEU A 281 0.20 0.31 -31.17
N ASP A 282 0.38 1.52 -31.70
CA ASP A 282 1.54 1.96 -32.47
C ASP A 282 2.64 2.61 -31.62
N GLU A 283 2.54 2.58 -30.28
CA GLU A 283 3.67 2.96 -29.44
C GLU A 283 4.87 2.05 -29.72
N PRO A 284 6.10 2.60 -29.78
CA PRO A 284 7.25 1.77 -30.12
C PRO A 284 7.56 0.74 -29.02
N MET A 285 7.79 -0.52 -29.42
CA MET A 285 8.21 -1.58 -28.51
C MET A 285 9.71 -1.49 -28.17
N PHE A 286 10.54 -1.01 -29.10
CA PHE A 286 12.00 -1.05 -29.01
C PHE A 286 12.66 0.32 -28.79
N GLN A 287 11.87 1.37 -28.57
CA GLN A 287 12.32 2.76 -28.44
C GLN A 287 11.34 3.51 -27.53
N ASP A 288 11.79 4.52 -26.79
CA ASP A 288 10.86 5.35 -26.02
C ASP A 288 10.09 6.32 -26.95
N GLY A 289 8.78 6.07 -27.07
CA GLY A 289 7.85 6.89 -27.86
C GLY A 289 7.58 8.27 -27.26
N ILE A 290 6.78 9.10 -27.95
CA ILE A 290 6.48 10.47 -27.51
C ILE A 290 5.71 10.52 -26.18
N ILE A 291 4.91 9.50 -25.86
CA ILE A 291 4.19 9.40 -24.59
C ILE A 291 5.18 9.06 -23.47
N ALA A 292 6.04 8.04 -23.67
CA ALA A 292 7.14 7.70 -22.75
C ALA A 292 8.03 8.91 -22.45
N GLN A 293 8.36 9.72 -23.47
CA GLN A 293 9.12 10.96 -23.29
C GLN A 293 8.36 12.01 -22.46
N ALA A 294 7.04 12.10 -22.59
CA ALA A 294 6.23 13.00 -21.76
C ALA A 294 6.19 12.52 -20.29
N VAL A 295 6.10 11.20 -20.07
CA VAL A 295 6.24 10.58 -18.75
C VAL A 295 7.58 10.96 -18.12
N ASP A 296 8.68 10.67 -18.82
CA ASP A 296 10.02 10.93 -18.29
C ASP A 296 10.24 12.44 -18.04
N GLN A 297 9.64 13.32 -18.85
CA GLN A 297 9.68 14.77 -18.62
C GLN A 297 8.99 15.19 -17.32
N VAL A 298 7.78 14.70 -17.03
CA VAL A 298 7.08 15.07 -15.80
C VAL A 298 7.70 14.42 -14.56
N VAL A 299 8.25 13.22 -14.70
CA VAL A 299 8.97 12.53 -13.62
C VAL A 299 10.28 13.25 -13.29
N ASN A 300 11.04 13.67 -14.29
CA ASN A 300 12.21 14.53 -14.11
C ASN A 300 11.85 15.91 -13.52
N ALA A 301 10.59 16.35 -13.68
CA ALA A 301 10.05 17.54 -13.03
C ALA A 301 9.48 17.26 -11.62
N GLY A 302 9.66 16.05 -11.08
CA GLY A 302 9.30 15.65 -9.71
C GLY A 302 7.95 14.97 -9.53
N ALA A 303 7.18 14.78 -10.61
CA ALA A 303 5.91 14.04 -10.56
C ALA A 303 6.16 12.53 -10.39
N LYS A 304 5.22 11.82 -9.77
CA LYS A 304 5.21 10.35 -9.72
C LYS A 304 4.24 9.89 -10.78
N TYR A 305 4.62 8.92 -11.59
CA TYR A 305 3.85 8.52 -12.74
C TYR A 305 3.55 7.03 -12.66
N PHE A 306 2.27 6.68 -12.62
CA PHE A 306 1.81 5.29 -12.58
C PHE A 306 1.10 4.97 -13.90
N SER A 307 1.35 3.80 -14.46
CA SER A 307 0.66 3.36 -15.68
C SER A 307 0.21 1.92 -15.52
N SER A 308 -0.96 1.61 -16.05
CA SER A 308 -1.44 0.23 -16.06
C SER A 308 -0.53 -0.66 -16.92
N ALA A 309 -0.20 -1.86 -16.45
CA ALA A 309 0.70 -2.76 -17.17
C ALA A 309 0.14 -3.30 -18.50
N GLY A 310 -1.20 -3.32 -18.65
CA GLY A 310 -1.93 -3.94 -19.76
C GLY A 310 -2.52 -5.30 -19.39
N ASN A 311 -3.43 -5.80 -20.23
CA ASN A 311 -4.23 -7.01 -19.98
C ASN A 311 -3.99 -8.12 -21.03
N GLU A 312 -2.79 -8.17 -21.61
CA GLU A 312 -2.43 -9.02 -22.75
C GLU A 312 -1.61 -10.26 -22.35
N THR A 313 -1.33 -10.46 -21.06
CA THR A 313 -0.59 -11.61 -20.52
C THR A 313 0.82 -11.78 -21.12
N ARG A 314 0.93 -12.72 -22.05
CA ARG A 314 2.06 -13.11 -22.86
C ARG A 314 1.59 -13.45 -24.29
N GLU A 315 0.40 -12.99 -24.73
CA GLU A 315 -0.15 -13.26 -26.07
C GLU A 315 0.65 -12.53 -27.17
N SER A 316 1.84 -13.07 -27.42
CA SER A 316 2.86 -12.47 -28.24
C SER A 316 3.78 -13.50 -28.88
N TYR A 317 4.44 -13.04 -29.93
CA TYR A 317 5.54 -13.72 -30.59
C TYR A 317 6.73 -12.77 -30.69
N GLN A 318 7.95 -13.28 -30.50
CA GLN A 318 9.16 -12.55 -30.87
C GLN A 318 10.28 -13.46 -31.39
N GLN A 319 10.91 -13.08 -32.50
CA GLN A 319 12.10 -13.76 -33.01
C GLN A 319 12.81 -12.90 -34.06
N ASN A 320 14.12 -13.12 -34.28
CA ASN A 320 14.77 -12.61 -35.48
C ASN A 320 14.08 -13.15 -36.73
N PHE A 321 13.96 -12.33 -37.78
CA PHE A 321 13.48 -12.79 -39.06
C PHE A 321 14.32 -13.98 -39.56
N ARG A 322 13.65 -15.11 -39.82
CA ARG A 322 14.26 -16.29 -40.43
C ARG A 322 13.75 -16.43 -41.86
N ALA A 323 14.68 -16.35 -42.80
CA ALA A 323 14.43 -16.50 -44.22
C ALA A 323 13.93 -17.93 -44.54
N SER A 324 12.70 -18.04 -45.03
CA SER A 324 12.11 -19.32 -45.46
C SER A 324 12.63 -19.79 -46.84
N GLY A 325 13.20 -18.88 -47.64
CA GLY A 325 13.46 -19.11 -49.06
C GLY A 325 12.21 -19.13 -49.95
N LEU A 326 11.03 -18.86 -49.38
CA LEU A 326 9.75 -18.75 -50.09
C LEU A 326 9.38 -17.27 -50.25
N VAL A 327 9.03 -16.87 -51.47
CA VAL A 327 8.70 -15.46 -51.81
C VAL A 327 7.28 -15.39 -52.30
N GLU A 328 6.52 -14.43 -51.77
CA GLU A 328 5.11 -14.23 -52.12
C GLU A 328 4.91 -13.44 -53.40
N SER A 329 3.98 -13.91 -54.24
CA SER A 329 3.79 -13.35 -55.59
C SER A 329 2.95 -12.07 -55.64
N ILE A 330 2.09 -11.83 -54.64
CA ILE A 330 1.13 -10.71 -54.68
C ILE A 330 1.69 -9.44 -54.03
N PHE A 331 2.72 -9.59 -53.18
CA PHE A 331 3.41 -8.48 -52.52
C PHE A 331 4.93 -8.52 -52.63
N GLY A 332 5.57 -9.63 -53.04
CA GLY A 332 6.98 -9.65 -53.46
C GLY A 332 8.03 -9.90 -52.35
N GLY A 333 7.61 -10.10 -51.10
CA GLY A 333 8.51 -10.32 -49.96
C GLY A 333 8.82 -11.79 -49.65
N GLU A 334 9.95 -12.02 -48.98
CA GLU A 334 10.34 -13.35 -48.46
C GLU A 334 9.61 -13.64 -47.14
N LEU A 335 9.00 -14.82 -47.01
CA LEU A 335 8.25 -15.19 -45.81
C LEU A 335 9.17 -15.52 -44.64
N HIS A 336 8.69 -15.17 -43.44
CA HIS A 336 9.25 -15.60 -42.18
C HIS A 336 8.97 -17.08 -41.96
N ASP A 337 9.99 -17.80 -41.54
CA ASP A 337 9.89 -19.17 -41.10
C ASP A 337 9.76 -19.21 -39.57
N PHE A 338 8.67 -19.79 -39.06
CA PHE A 338 8.34 -19.92 -37.64
C PHE A 338 8.95 -21.19 -37.00
N ASP A 339 9.08 -22.31 -37.73
CA ASP A 339 9.68 -23.58 -37.23
C ASP A 339 11.18 -23.50 -36.89
N SER A 340 11.55 -23.21 -35.64
CA SER A 340 12.95 -23.15 -35.18
C SER A 340 13.83 -24.38 -35.48
N GLY A 341 13.24 -25.50 -35.92
CA GLY A 341 13.91 -26.70 -36.38
C GLY A 341 14.45 -26.63 -37.82
N ALA A 342 14.43 -27.78 -38.49
CA ALA A 342 14.96 -27.94 -39.86
C ALA A 342 13.87 -27.94 -40.94
N GLY A 343 12.59 -27.90 -40.52
CA GLY A 343 11.47 -27.69 -41.42
C GLY A 343 11.37 -26.22 -41.84
N VAL A 344 10.43 -25.95 -42.74
CA VAL A 344 10.01 -24.58 -43.07
C VAL A 344 8.52 -24.53 -42.82
N ASP A 345 8.11 -23.67 -41.91
CA ASP A 345 6.70 -23.38 -41.63
C ASP A 345 6.49 -21.87 -41.63
N VAL A 346 5.77 -21.39 -42.65
CA VAL A 346 5.56 -19.96 -42.87
C VAL A 346 4.26 -19.46 -42.29
N TYR A 347 3.48 -20.35 -41.68
CA TYR A 347 2.25 -20.02 -41.00
C TYR A 347 2.36 -20.28 -39.51
N GLN A 348 1.66 -19.44 -38.77
CA GLN A 348 1.37 -19.64 -37.38
C GLN A 348 -0.14 -19.69 -37.22
N ARG A 349 -0.67 -20.87 -36.88
CA ARG A 349 -2.08 -21.04 -36.61
C ARG A 349 -2.48 -20.31 -35.33
N ILE A 350 -3.54 -19.53 -35.42
CA ILE A 350 -4.17 -18.82 -34.31
C ILE A 350 -5.65 -19.15 -34.24
N THR A 351 -6.21 -19.19 -33.04
CA THR A 351 -7.65 -19.33 -32.81
C THR A 351 -8.17 -18.02 -32.25
N VAL A 352 -8.99 -17.33 -33.04
CA VAL A 352 -9.57 -16.02 -32.69
C VAL A 352 -10.99 -16.23 -32.18
N PRO A 353 -11.36 -15.67 -31.00
CA PRO A 353 -12.71 -15.76 -30.47
C PRO A 353 -13.71 -14.94 -31.33
N PRO A 354 -15.03 -15.05 -31.07
CA PRO A 354 -15.99 -14.20 -31.75
C PRO A 354 -15.68 -12.70 -31.58
N GLY A 355 -15.82 -11.92 -32.65
CA GLY A 355 -15.59 -10.48 -32.65
C GLY A 355 -14.22 -10.05 -33.17
N ILE A 356 -13.85 -8.80 -32.90
CA ILE A 356 -12.63 -8.16 -33.41
C ILE A 356 -11.51 -8.30 -32.38
N SER A 357 -10.31 -8.67 -32.85
CA SER A 357 -9.07 -8.62 -32.08
C SER A 357 -8.05 -7.78 -32.86
N SER A 358 -7.19 -7.04 -32.16
CA SER A 358 -6.17 -6.20 -32.79
C SER A 358 -4.78 -6.81 -32.60
N ILE A 359 -3.90 -6.62 -33.57
CA ILE A 359 -2.50 -7.06 -33.55
C ILE A 359 -1.63 -5.85 -33.85
N SER A 360 -0.62 -5.62 -33.01
CA SER A 360 0.49 -4.71 -33.30
C SER A 360 1.72 -5.54 -33.63
N PHE A 361 2.22 -5.40 -34.86
CA PHE A 361 3.42 -6.07 -35.35
C PHE A 361 4.51 -5.03 -35.58
N GLN A 362 5.68 -5.21 -34.97
CA GLN A 362 6.80 -4.28 -35.05
C GLN A 362 8.12 -5.01 -35.26
N TRP A 363 9.12 -4.28 -35.76
CA TRP A 363 10.48 -4.79 -35.90
C TRP A 363 11.53 -3.81 -35.37
N SER A 364 12.71 -4.34 -35.04
CA SER A 364 13.80 -3.61 -34.39
C SER A 364 14.50 -2.61 -35.31
N GLU A 365 13.83 -1.52 -35.65
CA GLU A 365 14.36 -0.34 -36.32
C GLU A 365 13.80 0.93 -35.63
N PRO A 366 14.39 2.12 -35.85
CA PRO A 366 13.93 3.35 -35.18
C PRO A 366 12.64 3.88 -35.80
N PHE A 367 11.77 4.46 -34.96
CA PHE A 367 10.55 5.15 -35.38
C PHE A 367 10.86 6.55 -35.90
N PHE A 368 10.36 6.89 -37.09
CA PHE A 368 10.42 8.25 -37.64
C PHE A 368 9.60 9.23 -36.80
N SER A 369 8.43 8.83 -36.29
CA SER A 369 7.59 9.67 -35.44
C SER A 369 8.25 10.08 -34.13
N VAL A 370 9.30 9.37 -33.73
CA VAL A 370 10.13 9.67 -32.55
C VAL A 370 11.34 10.52 -32.92
N SER A 371 12.18 10.05 -33.86
CA SER A 371 13.49 10.67 -34.10
C SER A 371 13.54 11.62 -35.30
N GLY A 372 12.53 11.62 -36.16
CA GLY A 372 12.47 12.38 -37.42
C GLY A 372 13.43 11.93 -38.52
N SER A 373 14.34 10.99 -38.24
CA SER A 373 15.27 10.32 -39.18
C SER A 373 16.08 9.27 -38.41
N PRO A 374 16.49 8.12 -39.00
CA PRO A 374 16.23 7.71 -40.39
C PRO A 374 14.86 7.05 -40.63
N GLY A 375 14.14 6.69 -39.56
CA GLY A 375 12.97 5.80 -39.65
C GLY A 375 13.38 4.36 -40.00
N SER A 376 12.38 3.53 -40.31
CA SER A 376 12.55 2.14 -40.75
C SER A 376 13.33 2.07 -42.08
N ALA A 377 14.35 1.22 -42.14
CA ALA A 377 15.09 0.92 -43.38
C ALA A 377 14.49 -0.29 -44.13
N SER A 378 13.61 -1.02 -43.45
CA SER A 378 12.96 -2.23 -43.94
C SER A 378 11.46 -2.05 -44.06
N ASP A 379 10.84 -3.02 -44.71
CA ASP A 379 9.39 -3.09 -44.91
C ASP A 379 8.98 -4.53 -44.67
N TYR A 380 8.26 -4.75 -43.57
CA TYR A 380 7.77 -6.06 -43.16
C TYR A 380 6.26 -6.02 -43.09
N ASP A 381 5.61 -7.00 -43.73
CA ASP A 381 4.16 -7.11 -43.74
C ASP A 381 3.70 -8.28 -42.86
N ILE A 382 2.45 -8.18 -42.43
CA ILE A 382 1.75 -9.26 -41.73
C ILE A 382 0.44 -9.61 -42.46
N TRP A 383 0.16 -10.91 -42.55
CA TRP A 383 -0.98 -11.47 -43.27
C TRP A 383 -1.72 -12.45 -42.36
N ILE A 384 -3.05 -12.41 -42.36
CA ILE A 384 -3.88 -13.37 -41.64
C ILE A 384 -4.85 -14.02 -42.61
N CYS A 385 -4.68 -15.34 -42.76
CA CYS A 385 -5.30 -16.17 -43.77
C CYS A 385 -6.32 -17.15 -43.20
N THR A 386 -7.29 -17.53 -44.04
CA THR A 386 -8.35 -18.49 -43.72
C THR A 386 -7.94 -19.95 -44.00
N SER A 387 -6.79 -20.15 -44.66
CA SER A 387 -6.17 -21.45 -44.94
C SER A 387 -4.64 -21.37 -44.88
N ASP A 388 -3.99 -22.49 -44.57
CA ASP A 388 -2.53 -22.72 -44.65
C ASP A 388 -2.05 -23.10 -46.06
N THR A 389 -2.96 -23.17 -47.04
CA THR A 389 -2.63 -23.54 -48.41
C THR A 389 -2.14 -22.33 -49.19
N GLN A 390 -0.93 -22.44 -49.71
CA GLN A 390 -0.35 -21.50 -50.66
C GLN A 390 -1.13 -21.48 -51.99
N PRO A 391 -1.22 -20.31 -52.67
CA PRO A 391 -0.53 -19.05 -52.37
C PRO A 391 -1.23 -18.18 -51.30
N VAL A 392 -0.46 -17.33 -50.59
CA VAL A 392 -1.02 -16.14 -49.91
C VAL A 392 -1.58 -15.24 -51.01
N ASP A 393 -2.91 -15.22 -51.15
CA ASP A 393 -3.61 -14.28 -52.01
C ASP A 393 -4.62 -13.46 -51.19
N SER A 394 -5.00 -12.28 -51.69
CA SER A 394 -5.94 -11.40 -50.97
C SER A 394 -7.35 -11.98 -50.84
N ALA A 395 -7.67 -13.06 -51.55
CA ALA A 395 -8.92 -13.78 -51.38
C ALA A 395 -8.87 -14.76 -50.19
N ASN A 396 -7.70 -15.33 -49.91
CA ASN A 396 -7.47 -16.26 -48.81
C ASN A 396 -6.96 -15.57 -47.54
N CYS A 397 -6.35 -14.38 -47.66
CA CYS A 397 -5.78 -13.59 -46.58
C CYS A 397 -6.49 -12.23 -46.44
N PRO A 398 -7.69 -12.22 -45.85
CA PRO A 398 -8.55 -11.04 -45.82
C PRO A 398 -8.09 -9.95 -44.84
N PHE A 399 -7.20 -10.26 -43.88
CA PHE A 399 -6.65 -9.27 -42.95
C PHE A 399 -5.15 -9.14 -43.16
N GLN A 400 -4.67 -7.90 -43.22
CA GLN A 400 -3.31 -7.61 -43.64
C GLN A 400 -2.86 -6.23 -43.15
N GLY A 401 -1.57 -6.09 -42.87
CA GLY A 401 -0.87 -4.81 -42.69
C GLY A 401 0.26 -4.74 -43.72
N PRO A 402 0.04 -4.10 -44.89
CA PRO A 402 1.02 -3.97 -45.96
C PRO A 402 1.40 -2.51 -46.22
N PHE A 403 1.50 -1.72 -45.16
CA PHE A 403 1.91 -0.33 -45.25
C PHE A 403 3.36 -0.27 -45.77
N ALA A 404 3.73 0.82 -46.43
CA ALA A 404 5.10 1.00 -46.90
C ALA A 404 5.91 1.74 -45.82
N ASN A 405 6.67 1.01 -45.02
CA ASN A 405 7.31 1.56 -43.83
C ASN A 405 8.71 2.14 -44.08
N VAL A 406 9.31 1.98 -45.27
CA VAL A 406 10.64 2.56 -45.55
C VAL A 406 10.63 4.09 -45.38
N GLY A 407 11.44 4.58 -44.42
CA GLY A 407 11.52 5.98 -44.01
C GLY A 407 10.43 6.42 -43.01
N GLY A 408 9.52 5.53 -42.64
CA GLY A 408 8.46 5.72 -41.65
C GLY A 408 8.69 4.92 -40.37
N ASP A 409 7.59 4.54 -39.71
CA ASP A 409 7.63 3.77 -38.45
C ASP A 409 7.59 2.27 -38.72
N PRO A 410 8.39 1.44 -38.03
CA PRO A 410 8.43 -0.02 -38.21
C PRO A 410 7.28 -0.73 -37.50
N VAL A 411 6.05 -0.42 -37.91
CA VAL A 411 4.82 -0.97 -37.33
C VAL A 411 3.78 -1.28 -38.40
N GLU A 412 3.09 -2.40 -38.21
CA GLU A 412 1.86 -2.78 -38.87
C GLU A 412 0.77 -3.04 -37.84
N LEU A 413 -0.41 -2.44 -38.06
CA LEU A 413 -1.58 -2.65 -37.22
C LEU A 413 -2.64 -3.40 -38.01
N VAL A 414 -3.14 -4.51 -37.45
CA VAL A 414 -4.17 -5.31 -38.10
C VAL A 414 -5.31 -5.61 -37.14
N ALA A 415 -6.54 -5.38 -37.62
CA ALA A 415 -7.75 -5.86 -36.96
C ALA A 415 -8.22 -7.16 -37.62
N VAL A 416 -8.46 -8.19 -36.81
CA VAL A 416 -8.85 -9.53 -37.23
C VAL A 416 -10.25 -9.84 -36.70
N ASP A 417 -11.16 -10.22 -37.59
CA ASP A 417 -12.53 -10.62 -37.24
C ASP A 417 -12.65 -12.14 -37.17
N GLY A 418 -12.87 -12.67 -35.96
CA GLY A 418 -13.17 -14.09 -35.73
C GLY A 418 -14.59 -14.49 -36.13
N GLY A 419 -15.42 -13.54 -36.58
CA GLY A 419 -16.82 -13.75 -36.91
C GLY A 419 -17.69 -14.00 -35.69
N GLN A 420 -18.88 -14.57 -35.88
CA GLN A 420 -19.84 -14.79 -34.77
C GLN A 420 -19.54 -16.03 -33.90
N SER A 421 -18.68 -16.93 -34.37
CA SER A 421 -18.41 -18.21 -33.69
C SER A 421 -16.92 -18.42 -33.39
N GLY A 422 -16.09 -17.42 -33.66
CA GLY A 422 -14.64 -17.58 -33.69
C GLY A 422 -14.18 -18.29 -34.96
N ALA A 423 -12.88 -18.18 -35.23
CA ALA A 423 -12.25 -18.75 -36.40
C ALA A 423 -10.83 -19.25 -36.08
N THR A 424 -10.42 -20.32 -36.76
CA THR A 424 -9.01 -20.69 -36.86
C THR A 424 -8.43 -20.01 -38.09
N LEU A 425 -7.39 -19.22 -37.91
CA LEU A 425 -6.71 -18.44 -38.94
C LEU A 425 -5.22 -18.76 -38.94
N TYR A 426 -4.52 -18.32 -39.98
CA TYR A 426 -3.11 -18.61 -40.22
C TYR A 426 -2.36 -17.30 -40.45
N LEU A 427 -1.51 -16.93 -39.51
CA LEU A 427 -0.70 -15.71 -39.55
C LEU A 427 0.59 -16.00 -40.32
N ALA A 428 0.95 -15.14 -41.27
CA ALA A 428 2.24 -15.14 -41.95
C ALA A 428 2.86 -13.74 -41.87
N MET A 429 4.19 -13.67 -41.92
CA MET A 429 4.93 -12.40 -41.98
C MET A 429 5.87 -12.44 -43.19
N SER A 430 6.03 -11.32 -43.89
CA SER A 430 6.95 -11.22 -45.03
C SER A 430 7.91 -10.05 -44.86
N LYS A 431 9.14 -10.22 -45.35
CA LYS A 431 10.10 -9.15 -45.57
C LYS A 431 10.00 -8.68 -47.02
N PHE A 432 9.28 -7.59 -47.26
CA PHE A 432 9.16 -7.00 -48.59
C PHE A 432 10.49 -6.40 -49.08
N THR A 433 11.13 -5.57 -48.26
CA THR A 433 12.46 -5.02 -48.54
C THR A 433 13.26 -4.78 -47.26
N GLY A 434 14.55 -4.49 -47.40
CA GLY A 434 15.46 -4.25 -46.29
C GLY A 434 16.15 -5.49 -45.74
N THR A 435 16.60 -5.39 -44.48
CA THR A 435 17.54 -6.33 -43.87
C THR A 435 16.83 -7.50 -43.20
N ALA A 436 17.43 -8.69 -43.25
CA ALA A 436 16.96 -9.90 -42.55
C ALA A 436 17.41 -9.95 -41.08
N ASN A 437 18.17 -8.97 -40.59
CA ASN A 437 18.72 -8.97 -39.24
C ASN A 437 17.78 -8.40 -38.18
N ASN A 438 16.54 -8.06 -38.54
CA ASN A 438 15.60 -7.45 -37.61
C ASN A 438 14.97 -8.48 -36.68
N PHE A 439 14.80 -8.06 -35.44
CA PHE A 439 13.99 -8.73 -34.44
C PHE A 439 12.53 -8.36 -34.66
N LEU A 440 11.70 -9.36 -34.93
CA LEU A 440 10.26 -9.25 -35.16
C LEU A 440 9.52 -9.49 -33.85
N LYS A 441 8.50 -8.70 -33.58
CA LYS A 441 7.61 -8.91 -32.43
C LYS A 441 6.18 -8.54 -32.80
N TYR A 442 5.22 -9.36 -32.40
CA TYR A 442 3.82 -8.93 -32.39
C TYR A 442 3.17 -9.20 -31.03
N ILE A 443 2.17 -8.38 -30.69
CA ILE A 443 1.29 -8.54 -29.52
C ILE A 443 -0.16 -8.57 -30.02
N ILE A 444 -0.98 -9.46 -29.45
CA ILE A 444 -2.41 -9.57 -29.73
C ILE A 444 -3.20 -8.97 -28.57
N PHE A 445 -3.99 -7.93 -28.85
CA PHE A 445 -4.83 -7.21 -27.88
C PHE A 445 -6.19 -7.89 -27.73
N ASN A 446 -6.14 -9.14 -27.29
CA ASN A 446 -7.29 -9.92 -26.85
C ASN A 446 -6.74 -11.21 -26.17
N PRO A 447 -6.75 -11.31 -24.83
CA PRO A 447 -6.18 -12.45 -24.12
C PRO A 447 -6.96 -13.77 -24.34
N SER A 448 -8.11 -13.72 -25.03
CA SER A 448 -8.86 -14.91 -25.42
C SER A 448 -8.41 -15.50 -26.76
N VAL A 449 -7.49 -14.85 -27.49
CA VAL A 449 -6.86 -15.43 -28.67
C VAL A 449 -5.84 -16.49 -28.24
N VAL A 450 -5.80 -17.61 -28.95
CA VAL A 450 -4.82 -18.68 -28.68
C VAL A 450 -3.84 -18.77 -29.84
N ILE A 451 -2.56 -18.56 -29.58
CA ILE A 451 -1.48 -18.86 -30.53
C ILE A 451 -1.21 -20.37 -30.50
N ASN A 452 -1.69 -21.10 -31.51
CA ASN A 452 -1.74 -22.57 -31.47
C ASN A 452 -0.38 -23.24 -31.74
N GLU A 453 0.58 -22.53 -32.32
CA GLU A 453 1.92 -23.03 -32.61
C GLU A 453 2.95 -21.90 -32.57
N TYR A 454 4.21 -22.26 -32.28
CA TYR A 454 5.35 -21.33 -32.22
C TYR A 454 5.17 -20.11 -31.30
N ALA A 455 4.23 -20.15 -30.35
CA ALA A 455 4.06 -19.10 -29.35
C ALA A 455 5.34 -18.97 -28.53
N THR A 456 5.94 -17.78 -28.51
CA THR A 456 7.13 -17.53 -27.68
C THR A 456 6.76 -17.08 -26.28
N ASN A 457 5.51 -16.68 -26.07
CA ASN A 457 4.99 -16.16 -24.80
C ASN A 457 5.91 -15.06 -24.22
N SER A 458 6.36 -14.18 -25.11
CA SER A 458 7.25 -13.08 -24.73
C SER A 458 6.49 -12.00 -23.96
N SER A 459 7.21 -10.96 -23.52
CA SER A 459 6.62 -9.80 -22.86
C SER A 459 5.49 -9.16 -23.67
N THR A 460 4.51 -8.57 -22.99
CA THR A 460 3.43 -7.77 -23.62
C THR A 460 3.32 -6.37 -23.04
N LEU A 461 4.05 -6.05 -21.96
CA LEU A 461 4.19 -4.67 -21.46
C LEU A 461 5.23 -3.93 -22.32
N PHE A 462 4.83 -2.82 -22.95
CA PHE A 462 5.66 -1.97 -23.82
C PHE A 462 5.15 -0.51 -23.79
N GLY A 463 5.73 0.35 -24.63
CA GLY A 463 5.30 1.75 -24.73
C GLY A 463 5.62 2.55 -23.47
N HIS A 464 4.80 3.54 -23.14
CA HIS A 464 5.01 4.42 -22.00
C HIS A 464 4.95 3.72 -20.63
N ALA A 465 4.20 2.63 -20.45
CA ALA A 465 4.29 1.81 -19.24
C ALA A 465 5.69 1.19 -19.05
N ASN A 466 6.41 0.95 -20.15
CA ASN A 466 7.80 0.48 -20.15
C ASN A 466 8.82 1.63 -20.08
N SER A 467 8.41 2.91 -19.92
CA SER A 467 9.36 4.03 -19.81
C SER A 467 10.22 3.92 -18.55
N GLU A 468 11.32 4.68 -18.48
CA GLU A 468 12.18 4.69 -17.29
C GLU A 468 11.50 5.38 -16.09
N GLY A 469 10.73 6.44 -16.34
CA GLY A 469 10.08 7.22 -15.28
C GLY A 469 8.74 6.68 -14.78
N ALA A 470 8.06 5.85 -15.57
CA ALA A 470 6.79 5.24 -15.17
C ALA A 470 7.02 4.19 -14.07
N GLU A 471 6.05 4.02 -13.19
CA GLU A 471 5.86 2.85 -12.32
C GLU A 471 4.72 2.01 -12.92
N ALA A 472 5.02 0.85 -13.48
CA ALA A 472 4.03 0.01 -14.14
C ALA A 472 3.33 -0.92 -13.14
N VAL A 473 2.00 -0.96 -13.22
CA VAL A 473 1.16 -1.59 -12.20
C VAL A 473 0.38 -2.77 -12.79
N GLY A 474 0.72 -3.98 -12.34
CA GLY A 474 -0.05 -5.21 -12.58
C GLY A 474 -1.28 -5.31 -11.65
N ALA A 475 -2.14 -6.29 -11.91
CA ALA A 475 -3.41 -6.46 -11.18
C ALA A 475 -3.50 -7.75 -10.36
N ALA A 476 -4.20 -7.68 -9.23
CA ALA A 476 -4.63 -8.83 -8.46
C ALA A 476 -6.05 -8.60 -7.91
N ALA A 477 -7.00 -9.51 -8.16
CA ALA A 477 -8.35 -9.35 -7.63
C ALA A 477 -8.32 -9.20 -6.11
N TYR A 478 -9.06 -8.21 -5.59
CA TYR A 478 -9.10 -7.93 -4.16
C TYR A 478 -9.41 -9.18 -3.33
N ASN A 479 -10.24 -10.10 -3.83
CA ASN A 479 -10.65 -11.31 -3.13
C ASN A 479 -9.60 -12.44 -3.19
N GLN A 480 -8.54 -12.30 -4.00
CA GLN A 480 -7.39 -13.20 -4.08
C GLN A 480 -6.17 -12.66 -3.31
N THR A 481 -6.42 -11.85 -2.27
CA THR A 481 -5.38 -11.24 -1.42
C THR A 481 -5.40 -11.78 0.02
N PRO A 482 -4.36 -11.50 0.85
CA PRO A 482 -4.28 -11.99 2.23
C PRO A 482 -5.45 -11.57 3.12
N ALA A 483 -6.01 -10.39 2.91
CA ALA A 483 -7.19 -9.91 3.64
C ALA A 483 -8.42 -10.82 3.44
N PHE A 484 -8.44 -11.59 2.34
CA PHE A 484 -9.48 -12.56 2.00
C PHE A 484 -9.01 -14.03 2.14
N GLY A 485 -7.87 -14.25 2.81
CA GLY A 485 -7.39 -15.59 3.16
C GLY A 485 -6.51 -16.26 2.09
N VAL A 486 -6.06 -15.51 1.08
CA VAL A 486 -5.18 -16.00 0.02
C VAL A 486 -3.76 -15.43 0.21
N SER A 487 -2.79 -16.28 0.53
CA SER A 487 -1.39 -15.88 0.76
C SER A 487 -0.44 -16.95 0.20
N PRO A 488 0.48 -16.60 -0.73
CA PRO A 488 0.68 -15.27 -1.31
C PRO A 488 -0.54 -14.79 -2.15
N PRO A 489 -0.71 -13.47 -2.38
CA PRO A 489 -1.74 -12.98 -3.29
C PRO A 489 -1.52 -13.53 -4.71
N ILE A 490 -2.60 -13.69 -5.47
CA ILE A 490 -2.54 -14.29 -6.82
C ILE A 490 -2.63 -13.20 -7.88
N LEU A 491 -1.67 -13.21 -8.81
CA LEU A 491 -1.63 -12.29 -9.95
C LEU A 491 -2.79 -12.59 -10.89
N GLU A 492 -3.44 -11.54 -11.40
CA GLU A 492 -4.47 -11.70 -12.41
C GLU A 492 -3.91 -12.34 -13.65
N SER A 493 -4.62 -13.36 -14.13
CA SER A 493 -4.15 -14.18 -15.25
C SER A 493 -4.02 -13.39 -16.55
N PHE A 494 -4.67 -12.22 -16.65
CA PHE A 494 -4.60 -11.30 -17.78
C PHE A 494 -3.45 -10.28 -17.69
N SER A 495 -2.83 -10.07 -16.52
CA SER A 495 -1.85 -8.99 -16.30
C SER A 495 -0.65 -9.13 -17.24
N SER A 496 -0.34 -8.08 -17.99
CA SER A 496 0.74 -8.07 -18.97
C SER A 496 2.12 -8.20 -18.32
N ALA A 497 2.96 -9.07 -18.89
CA ALA A 497 4.31 -9.33 -18.42
C ALA A 497 5.35 -8.40 -19.08
N GLY A 498 6.36 -7.98 -18.33
CA GLY A 498 7.47 -7.18 -18.84
C GLY A 498 8.63 -8.00 -19.43
N GLY A 499 9.74 -7.30 -19.69
CA GLY A 499 10.91 -7.84 -20.39
C GLY A 499 11.06 -7.36 -21.83
N THR A 500 10.22 -6.43 -22.29
CA THR A 500 10.38 -5.80 -23.61
C THR A 500 11.62 -4.90 -23.60
N GLN A 501 12.54 -5.15 -24.53
CA GLN A 501 13.84 -4.48 -24.57
C GLN A 501 13.77 -3.15 -25.34
N ILE A 502 14.45 -2.14 -24.83
CA ILE A 502 14.77 -0.92 -25.58
C ILE A 502 16.08 -1.14 -26.33
N LEU A 503 16.03 -0.94 -27.66
CA LEU A 503 17.14 -1.17 -28.58
C LEU A 503 17.63 0.13 -29.22
N PHE A 504 16.83 1.20 -29.16
CA PHE A 504 17.16 2.51 -29.73
C PHE A 504 16.91 3.63 -28.72
N ASP A 505 17.76 4.65 -28.72
CA ASP A 505 17.52 5.90 -27.98
C ASP A 505 16.51 6.80 -28.73
N ILE A 506 16.12 7.93 -28.12
CA ILE A 506 15.16 8.89 -28.73
C ILE A 506 15.64 9.54 -30.04
N THR A 507 16.94 9.45 -30.36
CA THR A 507 17.49 9.93 -31.64
C THR A 507 17.45 8.87 -32.74
N GLY A 508 16.98 7.66 -32.41
CA GLY A 508 16.94 6.51 -33.31
C GLY A 508 18.29 5.81 -33.44
N ALA A 509 19.27 6.14 -32.60
CA ALA A 509 20.55 5.46 -32.58
C ALA A 509 20.44 4.14 -31.81
N ALA A 510 21.03 3.08 -32.35
CA ALA A 510 21.07 1.80 -31.66
C ALA A 510 21.88 1.90 -30.37
N ILE A 511 21.36 1.31 -29.30
CA ILE A 511 22.00 1.24 -27.99
C ILE A 511 22.28 -0.21 -27.59
N THR A 512 23.04 -0.40 -26.52
CA THR A 512 23.07 -1.71 -25.84
C THR A 512 21.66 -2.02 -25.36
N ALA A 513 21.14 -3.19 -25.73
CA ALA A 513 19.79 -3.60 -25.35
C ALA A 513 19.56 -3.42 -23.84
N LEU A 514 18.57 -2.61 -23.50
CA LEU A 514 18.18 -2.30 -22.13
C LEU A 514 16.89 -3.04 -21.82
N THR A 515 16.91 -3.87 -20.78
CA THR A 515 15.70 -4.52 -20.25
C THR A 515 15.38 -3.89 -18.91
N ARG A 516 14.25 -3.18 -18.83
CA ARG A 516 13.77 -2.56 -17.59
C ARG A 516 13.04 -3.59 -16.74
N GLN A 517 13.06 -3.41 -15.43
CA GLN A 517 12.36 -4.27 -14.48
C GLN A 517 10.89 -3.86 -14.43
N LYS A 518 10.06 -4.50 -15.27
CA LYS A 518 8.63 -4.18 -15.45
C LYS A 518 7.76 -5.45 -15.40
N PRO A 519 6.48 -5.35 -14.99
CA PRO A 519 5.95 -4.27 -14.14
C PRO A 519 6.72 -4.24 -12.81
N GLU A 520 6.80 -3.09 -12.15
CA GLU A 520 7.48 -2.99 -10.84
C GLU A 520 6.62 -3.56 -9.72
N ILE A 521 5.31 -3.33 -9.76
CA ILE A 521 4.41 -3.61 -8.64
C ILE A 521 3.06 -4.14 -9.10
N VAL A 522 2.31 -4.72 -8.17
CA VAL A 522 0.93 -5.15 -8.34
C VAL A 522 0.03 -4.46 -7.32
N ALA A 523 -1.16 -4.06 -7.75
CA ALA A 523 -2.16 -3.41 -6.91
C ALA A 523 -3.55 -4.05 -7.18
N PRO A 524 -4.57 -3.79 -6.32
CA PRO A 524 -5.82 -4.52 -6.42
C PRO A 524 -6.71 -4.05 -7.57
N ASP A 525 -7.46 -4.99 -8.12
CA ASP A 525 -8.60 -4.74 -9.00
C ASP A 525 -9.86 -5.47 -8.51
N GLY A 526 -10.94 -5.36 -9.28
CA GLY A 526 -12.25 -5.94 -8.99
C GLY A 526 -13.04 -5.23 -7.89
N GLY A 527 -12.55 -4.10 -7.38
CA GLY A 527 -13.23 -3.33 -6.34
C GLY A 527 -14.51 -2.66 -6.86
N ASN A 528 -15.43 -2.36 -5.95
CA ASN A 528 -16.70 -1.72 -6.29
C ASN A 528 -16.52 -0.27 -6.76
N THR A 529 -17.38 0.15 -7.69
CA THR A 529 -17.61 1.56 -8.06
C THR A 529 -19.12 1.84 -8.09
N THR A 530 -19.53 3.10 -8.27
CA THR A 530 -20.96 3.44 -8.31
C THR A 530 -21.67 3.04 -9.61
N PHE A 531 -20.92 2.80 -10.71
CA PHE A 531 -21.52 2.60 -12.03
C PHE A 531 -20.72 1.71 -13.01
N PHE A 532 -19.43 1.46 -12.78
CA PHE A 532 -18.54 0.89 -13.79
C PHE A 532 -18.03 -0.52 -13.43
N PHE A 533 -18.03 -1.51 -14.32
CA PHE A 533 -18.73 -1.61 -15.62
C PHE A 533 -19.92 -2.59 -15.53
N SER A 534 -19.75 -3.64 -14.73
CA SER A 534 -20.79 -4.61 -14.43
C SER A 534 -20.58 -5.20 -13.05
N ASP A 535 -21.69 -5.48 -12.36
CA ASP A 535 -21.68 -6.25 -11.13
C ASP A 535 -21.27 -7.71 -11.40
N SER A 536 -20.60 -8.33 -10.44
CA SER A 536 -20.14 -9.72 -10.51
C SER A 536 -20.54 -10.49 -9.27
N THR A 537 -20.61 -11.82 -9.37
CA THR A 537 -20.99 -12.67 -8.22
C THR A 537 -19.85 -12.84 -7.20
N ILE A 538 -18.80 -12.02 -7.29
CA ILE A 538 -17.60 -12.12 -6.43
C ILE A 538 -17.91 -11.65 -5.00
N ASP A 539 -18.84 -10.72 -4.87
CA ASP A 539 -19.46 -10.29 -3.62
C ASP A 539 -20.98 -10.45 -3.68
N ALA A 540 -21.65 -9.94 -2.65
CA ALA A 540 -23.07 -10.17 -2.41
C ALA A 540 -23.91 -8.90 -2.55
N ASP A 541 -23.32 -7.78 -2.99
CA ASP A 541 -24.05 -6.55 -3.20
C ASP A 541 -24.57 -6.45 -4.64
N ASN A 542 -24.87 -5.25 -5.13
CA ASN A 542 -25.32 -5.04 -6.53
C ASN A 542 -24.57 -3.86 -7.15
N LEU A 543 -23.37 -3.59 -6.66
CA LEU A 543 -22.50 -2.52 -7.12
C LEU A 543 -21.57 -3.08 -8.20
N PRO A 544 -21.35 -2.34 -9.29
CA PRO A 544 -20.40 -2.76 -10.31
C PRO A 544 -18.99 -2.96 -9.77
N ASN A 545 -18.31 -4.00 -10.22
CA ASN A 545 -16.89 -4.25 -9.93
C ASN A 545 -16.02 -3.79 -11.11
N PHE A 546 -14.94 -3.07 -10.82
CA PHE A 546 -13.98 -2.59 -11.83
C PHE A 546 -12.72 -3.47 -11.84
N PHE A 547 -12.59 -4.33 -12.86
CA PHE A 547 -11.45 -5.22 -13.09
C PHE A 547 -10.46 -4.67 -14.10
N GLY A 548 -9.23 -5.18 -14.06
CA GLY A 548 -8.15 -4.84 -14.98
C GLY A 548 -7.01 -4.06 -14.32
N THR A 549 -5.87 -3.99 -15.01
CA THR A 549 -4.77 -3.11 -14.58
C THR A 549 -5.19 -1.64 -14.52
N SER A 550 -6.23 -1.24 -15.26
CA SER A 550 -6.88 0.07 -15.19
C SER A 550 -7.43 0.41 -13.81
N ALA A 551 -7.88 -0.59 -13.05
CA ALA A 551 -8.31 -0.41 -11.66
C ALA A 551 -7.13 -0.50 -10.67
N ALA A 552 -6.08 -1.24 -11.00
CA ALA A 552 -4.90 -1.39 -10.15
C ALA A 552 -4.03 -0.13 -10.08
N ALA A 553 -3.75 0.50 -11.22
CA ALA A 553 -2.94 1.72 -11.31
C ALA A 553 -3.43 2.89 -10.41
N PRO A 554 -4.74 3.27 -10.40
CA PRO A 554 -5.23 4.36 -9.55
C PRO A 554 -5.13 4.04 -8.04
N HIS A 555 -5.26 2.76 -7.65
CA HIS A 555 -5.02 2.36 -6.26
C HIS A 555 -3.56 2.62 -5.85
N ALA A 556 -2.58 2.24 -6.69
CA ALA A 556 -1.16 2.50 -6.42
C ALA A 556 -0.86 4.01 -6.38
N ALA A 557 -1.40 4.77 -7.32
CA ALA A 557 -1.27 6.22 -7.37
C ALA A 557 -1.81 6.90 -6.09
N ALA A 558 -2.95 6.45 -5.58
CA ALA A 558 -3.54 7.01 -4.36
C ALA A 558 -2.75 6.62 -3.09
N VAL A 559 -2.13 5.43 -3.04
CA VAL A 559 -1.18 5.10 -1.96
C VAL A 559 0.01 6.07 -1.98
N ALA A 560 0.55 6.40 -3.15
CA ALA A 560 1.62 7.40 -3.26
C ALA A 560 1.20 8.79 -2.74
N ALA A 561 -0.08 9.15 -2.82
CA ALA A 561 -0.59 10.39 -2.24
C ALA A 561 -0.52 10.38 -0.71
N LEU A 562 -0.85 9.25 -0.08
CA LEU A 562 -0.69 9.06 1.37
C LEU A 562 0.80 9.13 1.78
N ILE A 563 1.70 8.54 0.99
CA ILE A 563 3.14 8.60 1.26
C ILE A 563 3.66 10.05 1.18
N LEU A 564 3.24 10.81 0.18
CA LEU A 564 3.64 12.22 0.04
C LEU A 564 3.12 13.10 1.18
N GLU A 565 1.85 12.97 1.57
CA GLU A 565 1.28 13.68 2.72
C GLU A 565 2.05 13.35 4.00
N ALA A 566 2.37 12.07 4.22
CA ALA A 566 3.14 11.61 5.38
C ALA A 566 4.56 12.19 5.43
N ASN A 567 5.18 12.42 4.26
CA ASN A 567 6.52 12.99 4.13
C ASN A 567 6.57 14.53 4.18
N GLY A 568 5.44 15.22 4.34
CA GLY A 568 5.41 16.70 4.39
C GLY A 568 4.82 17.38 3.15
N GLY A 569 4.14 16.63 2.28
CA GLY A 569 3.33 17.16 1.19
C GLY A 569 4.01 17.15 -0.18
N THR A 570 3.66 18.11 -1.03
CA THR A 570 4.21 18.23 -2.40
C THR A 570 5.73 18.33 -2.39
N ALA A 571 6.38 17.58 -3.28
CA ALA A 571 7.85 17.56 -3.47
C ALA A 571 8.69 17.08 -2.27
N SER A 572 8.07 16.54 -1.22
CA SER A 572 8.76 15.99 -0.05
C SER A 572 9.63 14.77 -0.36
N ALA A 573 9.21 13.96 -1.34
CA ALA A 573 9.97 12.80 -1.81
C ALA A 573 10.21 12.87 -3.32
N ILE A 574 11.40 12.44 -3.76
CA ILE A 574 11.68 12.21 -5.18
C ILE A 574 10.96 10.95 -5.69
N PRO A 575 10.69 10.82 -7.00
CA PRO A 575 9.93 9.69 -7.53
C PRO A 575 10.50 8.31 -7.14
N SER A 576 11.81 8.13 -7.28
CA SER A 576 12.46 6.85 -6.97
C SER A 576 12.32 6.42 -5.52
N ALA A 577 12.22 7.35 -4.57
CA ALA A 577 12.04 7.03 -3.15
C ALA A 577 10.64 6.45 -2.89
N ILE A 578 9.61 6.98 -3.55
CA ILE A 578 8.24 6.47 -3.49
C ILE A 578 8.16 5.07 -4.08
N TYR A 579 8.71 4.88 -5.29
CA TYR A 579 8.71 3.60 -5.98
C TYR A 579 9.45 2.53 -5.15
N THR A 580 10.66 2.86 -4.68
CA THR A 580 11.46 1.98 -3.81
C THR A 580 10.72 1.60 -2.51
N ALA A 581 9.92 2.50 -1.94
CA ALA A 581 9.13 2.20 -0.75
C ALA A 581 7.98 1.23 -1.05
N LEU A 582 7.28 1.42 -2.18
CA LEU A 582 6.24 0.50 -2.66
C LEU A 582 6.83 -0.88 -2.98
N GLU A 583 7.92 -0.93 -3.73
CA GLU A 583 8.60 -2.15 -4.16
C GLU A 583 9.14 -2.97 -2.97
N ASN A 584 9.88 -2.36 -2.05
CA ASN A 584 10.54 -3.10 -0.95
C ASN A 584 9.57 -3.58 0.14
N THR A 585 8.37 -3.03 0.18
CA THR A 585 7.34 -3.40 1.17
C THR A 585 6.23 -4.27 0.57
N ALA A 586 6.28 -4.51 -0.74
CA ALA A 586 5.34 -5.37 -1.43
C ALA A 586 5.40 -6.82 -0.93
N LEU A 587 4.25 -7.48 -0.95
CA LEU A 587 4.13 -8.90 -0.71
C LEU A 587 4.46 -9.67 -1.99
N ASP A 588 5.53 -10.42 -1.95
CA ASP A 588 5.91 -11.33 -3.02
C ASP A 588 4.77 -12.27 -3.43
N MET A 589 4.58 -12.43 -4.74
CA MET A 589 3.45 -13.19 -5.30
C MET A 589 3.88 -14.53 -5.92
N ASN A 590 5.10 -14.60 -6.44
CA ASN A 590 5.58 -15.74 -7.19
C ASN A 590 7.04 -16.06 -6.84
N THR A 591 8.00 -15.43 -7.53
CA THR A 591 9.42 -15.68 -7.26
C THR A 591 9.95 -14.62 -6.29
N SER A 592 10.58 -15.08 -5.19
CA SER A 592 11.18 -14.17 -4.22
C SER A 592 12.02 -13.06 -4.88
N GLY A 593 11.63 -11.81 -4.66
CA GLY A 593 12.22 -10.62 -5.27
C GLY A 593 11.50 -10.23 -6.56
N PHE A 594 12.23 -9.61 -7.49
CA PHE A 594 11.65 -9.16 -8.75
C PHE A 594 11.44 -10.33 -9.73
N ASP A 595 10.26 -10.40 -10.35
CA ASP A 595 10.02 -11.14 -11.59
C ASP A 595 9.23 -10.33 -12.64
N PHE A 596 9.28 -10.77 -13.91
CA PHE A 596 8.65 -10.05 -15.02
C PHE A 596 7.13 -10.23 -15.13
N ASP A 597 6.49 -10.96 -14.21
CA ASP A 597 5.04 -11.14 -14.19
C ASP A 597 4.40 -10.25 -13.11
N SER A 598 4.92 -10.34 -11.88
CA SER A 598 4.38 -9.67 -10.69
C SER A 598 5.28 -8.57 -10.12
N GLY A 599 6.42 -8.30 -10.74
CA GLY A 599 7.37 -7.30 -10.25
C GLY A 599 7.93 -7.69 -8.89
N TYR A 600 7.98 -6.73 -7.96
CA TYR A 600 8.27 -6.95 -6.54
C TYR A 600 7.06 -7.44 -5.73
N GLY A 601 5.87 -7.48 -6.35
CA GLY A 601 4.67 -8.07 -5.79
C GLY A 601 3.57 -7.07 -5.41
N PHE A 602 2.67 -7.51 -4.53
CA PHE A 602 1.46 -6.79 -4.17
C PHE A 602 1.71 -5.73 -3.09
N ILE A 603 1.52 -4.45 -3.40
CA ILE A 603 1.88 -3.33 -2.51
C ILE A 603 1.08 -3.33 -1.19
N GLN A 604 1.70 -2.81 -0.12
CA GLN A 604 1.10 -2.65 1.21
C GLN A 604 1.22 -1.19 1.65
N ALA A 605 0.10 -0.46 1.65
CA ALA A 605 0.07 0.99 1.85
C ALA A 605 0.62 1.41 3.22
N ASP A 606 0.25 0.71 4.29
CA ASP A 606 0.72 1.01 5.64
C ASP A 606 2.24 0.83 5.78
N ALA A 607 2.78 -0.25 5.23
CA ALA A 607 4.21 -0.49 5.24
C ALA A 607 4.98 0.50 4.38
N ALA A 608 4.49 0.80 3.17
CA ALA A 608 5.13 1.73 2.24
C ALA A 608 5.16 3.17 2.79
N VAL A 609 4.06 3.61 3.41
CA VAL A 609 3.96 4.93 4.05
C VAL A 609 4.98 5.06 5.18
N ILE A 610 4.98 4.12 6.13
CA ILE A 610 5.90 4.17 7.29
C ILE A 610 7.34 4.13 6.81
N ARG A 611 7.65 3.26 5.83
CA ARG A 611 9.03 3.07 5.35
C ARG A 611 9.72 4.36 4.90
N LEU A 612 8.97 5.32 4.36
CA LEU A 612 9.55 6.58 3.90
C LEU A 612 9.29 7.74 4.86
N ALA A 613 8.15 7.73 5.56
CA ALA A 613 7.71 8.85 6.38
C ALA A 613 8.21 8.83 7.83
N ASP A 614 8.88 7.75 8.25
CA ASP A 614 9.48 7.55 9.58
C ASP A 614 10.76 6.72 9.39
N PRO A 615 11.82 7.31 8.81
CA PRO A 615 13.00 6.57 8.39
C PRO A 615 13.87 6.10 9.57
N ASP A 616 13.94 6.85 10.66
CA ASP A 616 14.64 6.49 11.91
C ASP A 616 13.78 5.62 12.86
N GLY A 617 12.50 5.46 12.55
CA GLY A 617 11.61 4.46 13.14
C GLY A 617 11.20 4.81 14.56
N ASP A 618 11.21 6.10 14.91
CA ASP A 618 10.93 6.63 16.25
C ASP A 618 9.41 6.81 16.49
N ALA A 619 8.61 6.69 15.42
CA ALA A 619 7.15 6.80 15.35
C ALA A 619 6.56 8.22 15.27
N VAL A 620 7.41 9.24 15.21
CA VAL A 620 7.06 10.57 14.72
C VAL A 620 7.24 10.58 13.20
N LEU A 621 6.34 11.25 12.49
CA LEU A 621 6.40 11.29 11.02
C LEU A 621 7.17 12.52 10.56
N ASN A 622 7.90 12.44 9.46
CA ASN A 622 8.63 13.57 8.86
C ASN A 622 7.78 14.84 8.77
N ARG A 623 6.48 14.73 8.40
CA ARG A 623 5.60 15.91 8.33
C ARG A 623 5.42 16.65 9.66
N ILE A 624 5.52 15.94 10.78
CA ILE A 624 5.42 16.46 12.15
C ILE A 624 6.78 17.05 12.52
N GLU A 625 7.87 16.30 12.33
CA GLU A 625 9.24 16.72 12.65
C GLU A 625 9.66 17.98 11.88
N ILE A 626 9.36 18.06 10.58
CA ILE A 626 9.61 19.24 9.74
C ILE A 626 8.95 20.51 10.30
N THR A 627 7.82 20.36 11.01
CA THR A 627 7.11 21.48 11.66
C THR A 627 7.45 21.65 13.13
N GLY A 628 7.97 20.59 13.76
CA GLY A 628 8.45 20.55 15.13
C GLY A 628 9.92 20.96 15.22
N CYS A 629 10.58 20.49 16.27
CA CYS A 629 11.99 20.76 16.50
C CYS A 629 12.88 19.51 16.34
N SER A 630 12.28 18.31 16.31
CA SER A 630 12.93 17.02 16.10
C SER A 630 13.44 16.84 14.66
N SER A 631 14.23 15.80 14.45
CA SER A 631 15.00 15.57 13.23
C SER A 631 14.60 14.27 12.53
N GLU A 632 14.15 14.38 11.26
CA GLU A 632 13.72 13.27 10.37
C GLU A 632 14.76 12.16 10.10
N ILE A 633 15.93 12.20 10.72
CA ILE A 633 17.02 11.22 10.57
C ILE A 633 17.72 10.92 11.89
N ASP A 634 17.24 11.47 13.01
CA ASP A 634 17.85 11.30 14.32
C ASP A 634 16.80 10.90 15.34
N LYS A 635 16.84 9.64 15.74
CA LYS A 635 15.83 8.99 16.56
C LYS A 635 15.69 9.60 17.96
N ASP A 636 16.70 10.33 18.41
CA ASP A 636 16.84 10.97 19.73
C ASP A 636 17.54 12.31 19.49
N SER A 637 16.75 13.33 19.16
CA SER A 637 17.21 14.60 18.60
C SER A 637 18.04 15.45 19.56
N ASP A 638 17.88 15.25 20.87
CA ASP A 638 18.65 15.96 21.89
C ASP A 638 19.70 15.11 22.61
N ASP A 639 19.73 13.81 22.35
CA ASP A 639 20.70 12.83 22.80
C ASP A 639 20.62 12.51 24.31
N ASP A 640 19.42 12.53 24.89
CA ASP A 640 19.19 12.31 26.32
C ASP A 640 18.84 10.85 26.70
N GLY A 641 18.63 9.99 25.69
CA GLY A 641 18.30 8.57 25.84
C GLY A 641 16.81 8.22 25.76
N LEU A 642 15.94 9.20 25.49
CA LEU A 642 14.56 9.03 25.03
C LEU A 642 14.51 9.25 23.51
N SER A 643 13.57 8.60 22.81
CA SER A 643 13.36 8.90 21.39
C SER A 643 12.37 10.03 21.25
N ASP A 644 12.41 10.78 20.15
CA ASP A 644 11.48 11.91 19.97
C ASP A 644 10.02 11.45 20.08
N GLY A 645 9.67 10.27 19.57
CA GLY A 645 8.35 9.67 19.75
C GLY A 645 8.01 9.13 21.14
N ASP A 646 8.99 8.83 22.00
CA ASP A 646 8.74 8.52 23.43
C ASP A 646 8.34 9.82 24.16
N GLU A 647 8.94 10.94 23.77
CA GLU A 647 8.77 12.26 24.40
C GLU A 647 7.54 13.00 23.89
N ASP A 648 7.34 13.07 22.58
CA ASP A 648 6.10 13.49 21.93
C ASP A 648 5.10 12.32 21.91
N SER A 649 4.68 11.84 23.08
CA SER A 649 3.83 10.65 23.24
C SER A 649 2.53 10.63 22.40
N ASN A 650 2.07 11.80 21.93
CA ASN A 650 0.89 11.95 21.11
C ASN A 650 1.19 12.18 19.60
N HIS A 651 2.47 12.35 19.25
CA HIS A 651 3.05 12.56 17.92
C HIS A 651 2.45 13.76 17.17
N ASP A 652 2.16 14.86 17.89
CA ASP A 652 1.64 16.11 17.30
C ASP A 652 2.70 17.20 17.09
N GLY A 653 3.95 16.93 17.46
CA GLY A 653 5.09 17.83 17.34
C GLY A 653 5.07 18.99 18.33
N LEU A 654 4.21 18.92 19.34
CA LEU A 654 4.07 19.95 20.37
C LEU A 654 4.37 19.36 21.75
N VAL A 655 5.20 20.07 22.52
CA VAL A 655 5.43 19.72 23.93
C VAL A 655 4.18 20.04 24.74
N ASN A 656 3.38 19.01 25.09
CA ASN A 656 2.18 19.18 25.89
C ASN A 656 2.40 18.88 27.37
N ASN A 657 1.39 19.19 28.18
CA ASN A 657 1.44 18.94 29.61
C ASN A 657 1.45 17.42 29.91
N GLY A 658 2.61 16.90 30.29
CA GLY A 658 2.85 15.47 30.54
C GLY A 658 3.85 14.84 29.58
N GLU A 659 4.40 15.61 28.64
CA GLU A 659 5.43 15.23 27.67
C GLU A 659 6.73 15.97 27.98
N THR A 660 7.86 15.31 27.78
CA THR A 660 9.19 15.93 27.73
C THR A 660 9.41 16.56 26.35
N ASP A 661 10.42 17.42 26.21
CA ASP A 661 10.70 18.17 24.99
C ASP A 661 11.80 17.47 24.18
N PRO A 662 11.51 16.88 22.99
CA PRO A 662 12.48 16.12 22.17
C PRO A 662 13.76 16.86 21.74
N CYS A 663 13.85 18.15 22.05
CA CYS A 663 14.90 19.05 21.60
C CYS A 663 15.62 19.71 22.78
N ASN A 664 15.33 19.26 23.99
CA ASN A 664 15.85 19.78 25.22
C ASN A 664 16.05 18.67 26.24
N THR A 665 17.31 18.23 26.35
CA THR A 665 17.74 17.10 27.18
C THR A 665 17.31 17.13 28.65
N ASP A 666 16.84 18.27 29.16
CA ASP A 666 16.46 18.55 30.54
C ASP A 666 15.23 19.49 30.51
N THR A 667 14.04 18.89 30.43
CA THR A 667 12.78 19.61 30.16
C THR A 667 12.44 20.60 31.26
N ASP A 668 12.64 20.25 32.52
CA ASP A 668 12.31 21.11 33.66
C ASP A 668 13.46 22.01 34.16
N ASN A 669 14.63 21.88 33.51
CA ASN A 669 15.84 22.71 33.66
C ASN A 669 16.45 22.64 35.06
N ASP A 670 16.52 21.44 35.61
CA ASP A 670 16.98 21.19 36.97
C ASP A 670 18.43 20.69 37.05
N GLY A 671 18.98 20.22 35.92
CA GLY A 671 20.34 19.75 35.74
C GLY A 671 20.49 18.26 35.40
N ILE A 672 19.44 17.45 35.56
CA ILE A 672 19.42 16.02 35.19
C ILE A 672 18.74 15.86 33.82
N GLN A 673 19.19 14.88 33.03
CA GLN A 673 18.55 14.60 31.73
C GLN A 673 17.24 13.84 31.89
N ASP A 674 16.24 14.09 31.04
CA ASP A 674 14.93 13.46 31.16
C ASP A 674 15.05 11.92 31.07
N GLY A 675 15.86 11.43 30.14
CA GLY A 675 16.22 10.03 30.02
C GLY A 675 16.92 9.47 31.27
N THR A 676 17.79 10.25 31.92
CA THR A 676 18.42 9.84 33.19
C THR A 676 17.37 9.71 34.29
N GLU A 677 16.47 10.68 34.41
CA GLU A 677 15.41 10.68 35.43
C GLU A 677 14.41 9.56 35.24
N LEU A 678 14.12 9.17 33.99
CA LEU A 678 13.25 8.05 33.64
C LEU A 678 13.94 6.68 33.67
N GLY A 679 15.19 6.61 34.08
CA GLY A 679 15.90 5.37 34.32
C GLY A 679 16.55 4.73 33.10
N ARG A 680 16.91 5.52 32.09
CA ARG A 680 17.56 5.02 30.87
C ARG A 680 19.03 4.73 31.15
N THR A 681 19.38 3.45 31.11
CA THR A 681 20.76 2.99 31.36
C THR A 681 21.60 2.79 30.09
N ALA A 682 21.01 2.96 28.92
CA ALA A 682 21.66 2.68 27.65
C ALA A 682 21.14 3.65 26.58
N PRO A 683 22.03 4.09 25.66
CA PRO A 683 21.64 4.92 24.53
C PRO A 683 20.73 4.14 23.58
N ILE A 684 19.93 4.88 22.83
CA ILE A 684 19.18 4.37 21.68
C ILE A 684 20.17 4.13 20.54
N ALA A 685 20.09 2.96 19.92
CA ALA A 685 21.02 2.58 18.87
C ALA A 685 20.60 3.15 17.51
N ASP A 686 21.58 3.58 16.72
CA ASP A 686 21.42 3.98 15.32
C ASP A 686 20.58 2.95 14.54
N PRO A 687 19.45 3.36 13.91
CA PRO A 687 18.51 2.46 13.23
C PRO A 687 19.14 1.59 12.13
N ASP A 688 20.15 2.13 11.43
CA ASP A 688 20.86 1.47 10.33
C ASP A 688 22.35 1.21 10.63
N GLY A 689 22.75 1.38 11.89
CA GLY A 689 24.12 1.20 12.35
C GLY A 689 25.02 2.36 11.93
N ALA A 690 25.84 2.19 10.89
CA ALA A 690 26.79 3.23 10.47
C ALA A 690 26.30 4.01 9.24
N GLY A 691 24.98 3.98 8.99
CA GLY A 691 24.36 4.67 7.87
C GLY A 691 24.05 6.13 8.21
N PRO A 692 23.16 6.79 7.43
CA PRO A 692 22.77 8.17 7.65
C PRO A 692 21.86 8.41 8.86
N LEU A 693 21.25 7.38 9.45
CA LEU A 693 20.32 7.52 10.57
C LEU A 693 21.06 7.42 11.90
N SER A 694 20.79 8.35 12.80
CA SER A 694 21.37 8.41 14.14
C SER A 694 20.37 7.94 15.20
N GLY A 695 20.87 7.47 16.33
CA GLY A 695 20.19 7.55 17.62
C GLY A 695 21.07 8.30 18.61
N THR A 696 20.83 8.08 19.91
CA THR A 696 21.50 8.82 20.99
C THR A 696 23.02 8.93 20.84
N ASN A 697 23.52 10.15 20.74
CA ASN A 697 24.93 10.47 20.81
C ASN A 697 25.47 10.26 22.23
N ILE A 698 26.23 9.18 22.38
CA ILE A 698 26.87 8.79 23.64
C ILE A 698 27.81 9.82 24.27
N THR A 699 28.14 10.92 23.58
CA THR A 699 28.95 12.02 24.14
C THR A 699 28.12 13.05 24.90
N VAL A 700 26.81 13.09 24.68
CA VAL A 700 25.83 13.94 25.38
C VAL A 700 25.10 13.12 26.44
N PHE A 701 24.70 11.89 26.10
CA PHE A 701 23.94 10.99 26.96
C PHE A 701 24.62 10.68 28.31
N ILE A 702 23.84 10.83 29.38
CA ILE A 702 24.18 10.38 30.72
C ILE A 702 23.34 9.15 31.04
N ALA A 703 23.98 8.02 31.29
CA ALA A 703 23.28 6.80 31.66
C ALA A 703 22.92 6.82 33.15
N ASP A 704 21.68 6.45 33.49
CA ASP A 704 21.29 6.27 34.88
C ASP A 704 22.10 5.15 35.56
N ALA A 705 22.75 5.51 36.66
CA ALA A 705 23.55 4.62 37.49
C ALA A 705 22.72 3.79 38.50
N ASP A 706 21.45 4.13 38.75
CA ASP A 706 20.50 3.39 39.59
C ASP A 706 19.03 3.48 39.09
N PRO A 707 18.67 2.73 38.03
CA PRO A 707 17.31 2.72 37.45
C PRO A 707 16.24 2.09 38.35
N SER A 708 16.58 1.75 39.60
CA SER A 708 15.60 1.32 40.60
C SER A 708 14.92 2.49 41.31
N THR A 709 15.45 3.69 41.11
CA THR A 709 14.92 4.98 41.56
C THR A 709 14.83 5.92 40.37
N THR A 710 13.80 6.77 40.34
CA THR A 710 13.55 7.72 39.25
C THR A 710 12.94 8.99 39.83
N THR A 711 13.34 10.15 39.32
CA THR A 711 12.72 11.46 39.59
C THR A 711 11.71 11.80 38.50
N THR A 712 11.28 13.05 38.38
CA THR A 712 10.22 13.46 37.47
C THR A 712 10.73 14.53 36.52
N ALA A 713 11.00 14.16 35.27
CA ALA A 713 11.47 15.04 34.17
C ALA A 713 10.65 16.30 33.86
N LEU A 714 9.49 16.49 34.50
CA LEU A 714 8.61 17.63 34.30
C LEU A 714 8.46 18.50 35.56
N LEU A 715 9.17 18.14 36.63
CA LEU A 715 9.10 18.77 37.93
C LEU A 715 10.50 18.82 38.54
N ALA A 716 11.12 19.99 38.41
CA ALA A 716 12.48 20.26 38.88
C ALA A 716 12.74 19.96 40.38
N ASP A 717 11.73 19.64 41.19
CA ASP A 717 11.82 19.29 42.61
C ASP A 717 10.77 18.19 42.87
N THR A 718 11.19 16.92 42.78
CA THR A 718 10.29 15.76 42.79
C THR A 718 9.60 15.58 44.15
N ASP A 719 10.30 15.85 45.25
CA ASP A 719 9.75 15.62 46.60
C ASP A 719 9.16 16.87 47.27
N GLY A 720 9.36 18.04 46.68
CA GLY A 720 8.77 19.31 47.04
C GLY A 720 9.40 19.97 48.28
N ASP A 721 10.65 19.67 48.59
CA ASP A 721 11.35 20.23 49.76
C ASP A 721 12.01 21.60 49.51
N GLY A 722 12.08 22.02 48.25
CA GLY A 722 12.64 23.28 47.78
C GLY A 722 14.07 23.22 47.26
N PHE A 723 14.69 22.05 47.13
CA PHE A 723 15.89 21.81 46.32
C PHE A 723 15.51 21.13 45.02
N SER A 724 16.23 21.45 43.93
CA SER A 724 15.99 20.72 42.69
C SER A 724 16.64 19.35 42.71
N ASP A 725 16.11 18.39 41.96
CA ASP A 725 16.64 17.03 41.92
C ASP A 725 18.12 17.06 41.47
N GLY A 726 18.45 17.84 40.45
CA GLY A 726 19.84 18.08 40.02
C GLY A 726 20.72 18.85 41.03
N ALA A 727 20.13 19.65 41.93
CA ALA A 727 20.91 20.25 43.03
C ALA A 727 21.23 19.24 44.14
N GLU A 728 20.42 18.19 44.25
CA GLU A 728 20.60 17.10 45.19
C GLU A 728 21.52 16.00 44.65
N ASP A 729 21.36 15.62 43.38
CA ASP A 729 22.26 14.74 42.61
C ASP A 729 23.35 15.57 41.90
N ILE A 730 24.38 15.97 42.63
CA ILE A 730 25.44 16.86 42.14
C ILE A 730 26.17 16.33 40.89
N ASN A 731 26.15 15.03 40.67
CA ASN A 731 26.85 14.40 39.56
C ASN A 731 25.91 14.00 38.40
N HIS A 732 24.61 14.26 38.56
CA HIS A 732 23.52 14.10 37.59
C HIS A 732 23.47 12.69 36.98
N ASN A 733 23.78 11.65 37.76
CA ASN A 733 23.84 10.28 37.27
C ASN A 733 22.60 9.44 37.64
N GLY A 734 21.55 10.06 38.21
CA GLY A 734 20.30 9.40 38.59
C GLY A 734 20.41 8.56 39.87
N ARG A 735 21.58 8.49 40.50
CA ARG A 735 21.83 7.69 41.70
C ARG A 735 22.07 8.57 42.91
N PHE A 736 21.41 8.22 44.01
CA PHE A 736 21.79 8.74 45.32
C PHE A 736 23.17 8.25 45.79
N ASP A 737 24.21 9.08 45.65
CA ASP A 737 25.58 8.78 46.07
C ASP A 737 25.96 9.36 47.44
N SER A 738 27.06 8.86 47.98
CA SER A 738 27.59 9.32 49.28
C SER A 738 28.13 10.75 49.19
N GLY A 739 27.36 11.72 49.67
CA GLY A 739 27.74 13.14 49.71
C GLY A 739 26.66 14.07 49.16
N GLU A 740 25.70 13.47 48.47
CA GLU A 740 24.48 14.08 47.92
C GLU A 740 23.33 14.05 48.94
N SER A 741 22.25 14.75 48.61
CA SER A 741 20.95 14.56 49.25
C SER A 741 20.03 13.76 48.32
N ASN A 742 18.81 13.44 48.74
CA ASN A 742 18.04 12.37 48.10
C ASN A 742 16.79 13.02 47.51
N PRO A 743 16.71 13.13 46.16
CA PRO A 743 15.60 13.77 45.44
C PRO A 743 14.20 13.20 45.72
N LEU A 744 14.13 12.01 46.33
CA LEU A 744 12.87 11.30 46.61
C LEU A 744 12.47 11.38 48.09
N SER A 745 13.12 12.22 48.88
CA SER A 745 12.93 12.27 50.32
C SER A 745 13.17 13.67 50.90
N ALA A 746 12.07 14.41 51.11
CA ALA A 746 12.04 15.77 51.68
C ALA A 746 12.62 15.93 53.11
N ALA A 747 13.15 14.85 53.70
CA ALA A 747 13.90 14.86 54.95
C ALA A 747 15.43 14.86 54.73
N SER A 748 15.87 14.60 53.50
CA SER A 748 17.25 14.73 53.02
C SER A 748 17.49 16.21 52.73
N ILE A 749 18.66 16.74 53.06
CA ILE A 749 18.92 18.17 52.84
C ILE A 749 20.39 18.32 52.42
N PRO A 750 20.70 19.12 51.39
CA PRO A 750 22.07 19.29 50.92
C PRO A 750 23.04 19.67 52.04
N SER A 751 24.20 19.03 52.05
CA SER A 751 25.24 19.23 53.06
C SER A 751 25.77 20.68 53.13
N SER A 752 25.57 21.47 52.07
CA SER A 752 25.87 22.91 51.97
C SER A 752 25.10 23.78 52.98
N LEU A 753 23.94 23.32 53.47
CA LEU A 753 23.14 24.00 54.50
C LEU A 753 23.46 23.55 55.92
N ASN A 754 24.11 22.40 56.09
CA ASN A 754 24.55 21.92 57.40
C ASN A 754 25.66 22.79 58.02
N GLN A 755 26.19 23.78 57.28
CA GLN A 755 27.17 24.76 57.78
C GLN A 755 26.61 26.16 58.08
N ARG A 756 25.33 26.44 57.83
CA ARG A 756 24.70 27.68 58.34
C ARG A 756 23.99 27.40 59.66
N THR A 757 24.75 27.44 60.75
CA THR A 757 24.18 27.90 62.02
C THR A 757 23.65 29.32 61.78
N VAL A 758 22.36 29.46 61.48
CA VAL A 758 21.70 30.77 61.55
C VAL A 758 21.80 31.19 63.02
N PRO A 759 22.57 32.24 63.38
CA PRO A 759 22.53 32.70 64.76
C PRO A 759 21.08 33.11 65.03
N ALA A 760 20.51 32.59 66.12
CA ALA A 760 19.16 32.96 66.54
C ALA A 760 19.01 34.48 66.43
N LEU A 761 18.06 34.93 65.61
CA LEU A 761 17.81 36.35 65.42
C LEU A 761 17.64 36.98 66.80
N PRO A 762 18.44 38.01 67.15
CA PRO A 762 18.30 38.66 68.43
C PRO A 762 16.87 39.20 68.56
N ALA A 763 16.29 39.17 69.78
CA ALA A 763 14.88 39.44 70.01
C ALA A 763 14.35 40.75 69.38
N TRP A 764 15.22 41.72 69.10
CA TRP A 764 14.88 42.96 68.41
C TRP A 764 14.54 42.77 66.90
N ALA A 765 15.14 41.79 66.22
CA ALA A 765 14.85 41.49 64.82
C ALA A 765 13.52 40.74 64.65
N MET A 766 13.19 39.85 65.58
CA MET A 766 11.86 39.22 65.66
C MET A 766 10.76 40.26 65.96
N ALA A 767 11.06 41.27 66.78
CA ALA A 767 10.15 42.38 67.04
C ALA A 767 9.91 43.26 65.80
N LEU A 768 10.93 43.47 64.94
CA LEU A 768 10.80 44.20 63.67
C LEU A 768 10.00 43.40 62.62
N LEU A 769 10.18 42.09 62.54
CA LEU A 769 9.37 41.21 61.69
C LEU A 769 7.90 41.19 62.13
N ALA A 770 7.64 41.11 63.44
CA ALA A 770 6.28 41.23 63.98
C ALA A 770 5.67 42.62 63.72
N LEU A 771 6.48 43.70 63.80
CA LEU A 771 6.04 45.05 63.44
C LEU A 771 5.73 45.18 61.94
N GLY A 772 6.53 44.54 61.08
CA GLY A 772 6.33 44.51 59.63
C GLY A 772 5.08 43.74 59.22
N LEU A 773 4.82 42.59 59.86
CA LEU A 773 3.59 41.83 59.66
C LEU A 773 2.35 42.59 60.16
N LEU A 774 2.46 43.28 61.30
CA LEU A 774 1.41 44.17 61.82
C LEU A 774 1.18 45.37 60.89
N LEU A 775 2.22 45.90 60.26
CA LEU A 775 2.12 46.98 59.27
C LEU A 775 1.46 46.49 57.97
N GLN A 776 1.80 45.29 57.48
CA GLN A 776 1.14 44.67 56.33
C GLN A 776 -0.33 44.35 56.63
N LEU A 777 -0.65 43.80 57.80
CA LEU A 777 -2.04 43.57 58.24
C LEU A 777 -2.80 44.89 58.39
N TYR A 778 -2.16 45.97 58.86
CA TYR A 778 -2.74 47.31 58.93
C TYR A 778 -3.01 47.91 57.54
N ILE A 779 -2.10 47.73 56.58
CA ILE A 779 -2.26 48.16 55.18
C ILE A 779 -3.39 47.37 54.50
N ILE A 780 -3.44 46.05 54.68
CA ILE A 780 -4.52 45.19 54.14
C ILE A 780 -5.89 45.60 54.73
N ARG A 781 -5.95 45.97 56.03
CA ARG A 781 -7.19 46.44 56.68
C ARG A 781 -7.65 47.83 56.20
N GLN A 782 -6.74 48.71 55.81
CA GLN A 782 -7.04 50.06 55.32
C GLN A 782 -7.38 50.09 53.82
N VAL A 783 -6.91 49.10 53.03
CA VAL A 783 -7.12 49.05 51.57
C VAL A 783 -8.41 48.29 51.18
N LEU A 784 -8.96 47.43 52.06
CA LEU A 784 -10.16 46.64 51.75
C LEU A 784 -11.51 47.40 51.60
N PRO A 785 -11.75 48.62 52.13
CA PRO A 785 -13.05 49.28 51.89
C PRO A 785 -13.19 49.98 50.53
N ALA A 786 -12.15 50.05 49.69
CA ALA A 786 -12.17 50.91 48.50
C ALA A 786 -12.58 50.23 47.17
N ARG A 787 -12.86 48.91 47.14
CA ARG A 787 -13.13 48.18 45.87
C ARG A 787 -14.53 47.58 45.72
N LEU A 788 -15.52 48.00 46.52
CA LEU A 788 -16.93 47.56 46.39
C LEU A 788 -17.90 48.66 45.89
N LYS A 789 -17.40 49.72 45.24
CA LYS A 789 -18.24 50.75 44.59
C LYS A 789 -17.72 51.14 43.20
N SER A 790 -17.72 50.22 42.23
CA SER A 790 -17.65 50.62 40.81
C SER A 790 -18.20 49.60 39.79
N GLN A 791 -19.15 48.74 40.15
CA GLN A 791 -19.99 48.05 39.17
C GLN A 791 -21.44 47.99 39.67
N ARG A 792 -22.20 49.01 39.31
CA ARG A 792 -23.64 48.96 39.08
C ARG A 792 -23.91 49.61 37.74
#